data_AF-A0AAN6RL93-F1
#
_entry.id   AF-A0AAN6RL93-F1
#
_cell.length_a   1.000
_cell.length_b   1.000
_cell.length_c   1.000
_cell.angle_alpha   90.00
_cell.angle_beta   90.00
_cell.angle_gamma   90.00
#
_symmetry.space_group_name_H-M   'P 1'
#
loop_
_entity.id
_entity.type
_entity.pdbx_description
1 polymer ?
#
loop_
_entity_poly.entity_id
_entity_poly.type
_entity_poly.pdbx_seq_one_letter_code
_entity_poly.pdbx_strand_id
1 'polypeptide(L)'
;MDSSEIHVCTTALPDDAPDSNRVTSPSGAGSLAMPLATFWPNGKRLRVQFLRGGTEKVREKVMYYAQLWEKYANIDFQFVDTGPADIRIAFDQGAGSWSALGTNSKGIPQDKPTMNFGWFDDDTREEDFSSTTIHEFGHALGCIHEHQSPNVKINWDKPKVYAYFEKPPNNWSKDKVDHNLFKAYDGKSTVASDYDDRSVMLYSFPASLTTDGKGTPTNHTLSPQDKLFISMMYPFQTRSSGTWSTSESRPWYPARSLNIKQVVFNTPYLEAPRIAMGLNELDIDESRNARVKVYSERVTEKDFVLRIDSWADSLLYVGGATWVEFEENDYNFQVGRYDLTKPNGAKNSTRVKFSQPFKGDPKIVVWLSGIDMHKDRNLRIKAYADKVDKSGFDIHLDTWGDTVMYSASANWIAYDPAVSKTVSSGSDSTESYRSWFPAQKTNGRKVPYGNRCQKSPQVYVAISSMDFDAAANVRFKVKATDIGLESFKWNVDTHSDTLCYKAGVDWIAFDPTEHTFPPLTLLRTKLDGASRITCPSTYMDLGNSAPHAPLSPCHQAPASWTTTSPARVVPPKRISQADQADVPNYRCQWLRWRKSVMHCATKTPVDTPPQQYEKVTLENGEPLAPVDAATEKRLLRKLDMRIIPMLCWVYLMNFMDRVNIGNARLYGLEQDLGLQGNQYQIAVGILFVTYCLFETPSNLIIKRLQPARYLGGLLFTWGMVATFSSFVQNFAGLVACRLLLGAFEAGLFPGVILYLSMFYNKKSLSLRNACFYGTSAIAGAVGGLVAGAVRAAE
;
A
#
# COMPACT_ATOMS: atom_id res chain seq x y z
N MET A 1 44.96 -27.15 17.95
CA MET A 1 43.88 -28.11 18.25
C MET A 1 42.64 -27.53 17.61
N ASP A 2 42.26 -28.09 16.48
CA ASP A 2 41.26 -27.57 15.54
C ASP A 2 40.06 -28.52 15.65
N SER A 3 39.02 -28.12 16.38
CA SER A 3 37.85 -28.96 16.65
C SER A 3 36.57 -28.11 16.77
N SER A 4 36.33 -27.23 15.79
CA SER A 4 34.96 -26.75 15.56
C SER A 4 34.24 -27.78 14.69
N GLU A 5 33.68 -28.82 15.32
CA GLU A 5 32.71 -29.71 14.67
C GLU A 5 31.52 -28.87 14.20
N ILE A 6 31.21 -28.91 12.90
CA ILE A 6 30.06 -28.19 12.36
C ILE A 6 28.81 -29.03 12.62
N HIS A 7 27.97 -28.59 13.55
CA HIS A 7 26.65 -29.17 13.74
C HIS A 7 25.68 -28.57 12.71
N VAL A 8 25.35 -29.34 11.67
CA VAL A 8 24.39 -28.95 10.62
C VAL A 8 23.05 -29.64 10.89
N CYS A 9 21.96 -28.88 10.98
CA CYS A 9 20.62 -29.42 11.16
C CYS A 9 20.11 -30.02 9.84
N THR A 10 19.36 -31.12 9.92
CA THR A 10 18.81 -31.80 8.74
C THR A 10 17.36 -31.41 8.54
N THR A 11 16.99 -30.97 7.33
CA THR A 11 15.57 -30.91 6.91
C THR A 11 14.99 -32.30 6.63
N ALA A 12 15.86 -33.29 6.40
CA ALA A 12 15.49 -34.69 6.43
C ALA A 12 15.24 -35.09 7.88
N LEU A 13 14.01 -35.49 8.19
CA LEU A 13 13.69 -36.15 9.44
C LEU A 13 14.60 -37.40 9.59
N PRO A 14 14.95 -37.83 10.82
CA PRO A 14 15.66 -39.09 11.00
C PRO A 14 14.88 -40.27 10.38
N ASP A 15 15.58 -41.33 9.97
CA ASP A 15 15.02 -42.42 9.12
C ASP A 15 13.82 -43.17 9.74
N ASP A 16 13.53 -42.93 11.03
CA ASP A 16 12.43 -43.46 11.84
C ASP A 16 11.20 -42.53 11.95
N ALA A 17 11.24 -41.36 11.32
CA ALA A 17 10.14 -40.41 11.26
C ALA A 17 9.17 -40.69 10.08
N PRO A 18 7.85 -40.48 10.26
CA PRO A 18 6.86 -40.84 9.24
C PRO A 18 6.99 -39.99 7.95
N ASP A 19 6.94 -40.68 6.81
CA ASP A 19 7.29 -40.22 5.46
C ASP A 19 6.22 -39.29 4.85
N SER A 20 6.36 -37.96 5.02
CA SER A 20 5.43 -36.96 4.44
C SER A 20 6.10 -35.90 3.54
N ASN A 21 7.39 -36.01 3.22
CA ASN A 21 8.18 -34.94 2.58
C ASN A 21 8.38 -35.07 1.04
N ARG A 22 7.60 -35.88 0.31
CA ARG A 22 7.72 -35.97 -1.15
C ARG A 22 6.81 -34.97 -1.89
N VAL A 23 7.40 -33.90 -2.43
CA VAL A 23 6.81 -33.13 -3.54
C VAL A 23 7.79 -33.10 -4.73
N THR A 24 7.30 -33.46 -5.92
CA THR A 24 8.00 -33.58 -7.20
C THR A 24 8.14 -32.25 -7.95
N SER A 25 9.28 -32.06 -8.64
CA SER A 25 9.79 -30.88 -9.41
C SER A 25 8.88 -30.35 -10.55
N PRO A 26 9.02 -29.11 -11.11
CA PRO A 26 10.19 -28.66 -11.92
C PRO A 26 10.57 -27.14 -11.97
N SER A 27 11.86 -26.86 -11.73
CA SER A 27 12.75 -25.83 -12.31
C SER A 27 12.40 -24.31 -12.26
N GLY A 28 13.26 -23.56 -11.54
CA GLY A 28 13.59 -22.15 -11.79
C GLY A 28 13.60 -21.16 -10.60
N ALA A 29 14.77 -21.02 -9.93
CA ALA A 29 15.41 -19.83 -9.29
C ALA A 29 14.66 -18.82 -8.35
N GLY A 30 14.98 -18.81 -7.04
CA GLY A 30 15.08 -17.62 -6.12
C GLY A 30 15.25 -17.93 -4.58
N SER A 31 16.11 -17.21 -3.82
CA SER A 31 16.75 -17.44 -2.46
C SER A 31 16.00 -17.04 -1.15
N LEU A 32 16.25 -17.70 0.00
CA LEU A 32 15.54 -17.76 1.31
C LEU A 32 14.03 -17.86 1.15
N ALA A 33 13.57 -19.09 1.06
CA ALA A 33 12.42 -19.42 0.26
C ALA A 33 11.39 -20.19 1.11
N MET A 34 10.31 -19.54 1.56
CA MET A 34 9.23 -20.26 2.26
C MET A 34 8.28 -20.92 1.27
N PRO A 35 8.04 -22.24 1.33
CA PRO A 35 7.04 -22.89 0.50
C PRO A 35 5.63 -22.34 0.81
N LEU A 36 4.90 -21.94 -0.23
CA LEU A 36 3.54 -21.36 -0.11
C LEU A 36 2.53 -22.22 0.66
N ALA A 37 2.76 -23.53 0.74
CA ALA A 37 1.90 -24.47 1.44
C ALA A 37 2.18 -24.60 2.95
N THR A 38 3.33 -24.11 3.44
CA THR A 38 3.77 -24.36 4.83
C THR A 38 3.50 -23.21 5.80
N PHE A 39 2.89 -22.12 5.34
CA PHE A 39 2.56 -20.96 6.17
C PHE A 39 1.52 -21.27 7.24
N TRP A 40 1.75 -20.74 8.44
CA TRP A 40 0.69 -20.64 9.44
C TRP A 40 -0.28 -19.50 9.06
N PRO A 41 -1.56 -19.58 9.45
CA PRO A 41 -2.44 -18.42 9.38
C PRO A 41 -1.85 -17.24 10.15
N ASN A 42 -1.87 -16.05 9.56
CA ASN A 42 -1.38 -14.83 10.21
C ASN A 42 -2.16 -14.54 11.50
N GLY A 43 -1.50 -14.08 12.55
CA GLY A 43 -2.09 -13.85 13.88
C GLY A 43 -2.38 -15.11 14.69
N LYS A 44 -1.96 -16.30 14.21
CA LYS A 44 -2.21 -17.55 14.92
C LYS A 44 -1.37 -17.66 16.19
N ARG A 45 -2.03 -18.10 17.27
CA ARG A 45 -1.39 -18.64 18.46
C ARG A 45 -1.02 -20.12 18.25
N LEU A 46 0.28 -20.42 18.20
CA LEU A 46 0.85 -21.74 18.05
C LEU A 46 1.09 -22.37 19.41
N ARG A 47 0.50 -23.54 19.64
CA ARG A 47 0.71 -24.28 20.89
C ARG A 47 2.04 -25.04 20.82
N VAL A 48 2.94 -24.79 21.76
CA VAL A 48 4.26 -25.41 21.86
C VAL A 48 4.33 -26.29 23.10
N GLN A 49 4.79 -27.53 22.96
CA GLN A 49 4.92 -28.45 24.09
C GLN A 49 6.32 -29.05 24.14
N PHE A 50 6.91 -29.10 25.32
CA PHE A 50 8.10 -29.90 25.59
C PHE A 50 7.67 -31.35 25.84
N LEU A 51 7.91 -32.23 24.86
CA LEU A 51 7.50 -33.64 24.96
C LEU A 51 8.38 -34.42 25.94
N ARG A 52 9.70 -34.26 25.86
CA ARG A 52 10.65 -34.97 26.73
C ARG A 52 12.03 -34.32 26.72
N GLY A 53 12.77 -34.56 27.80
CA GLY A 53 14.12 -34.03 27.99
C GLY A 53 14.17 -32.54 28.32
N GLY A 54 15.38 -32.00 28.43
CA GLY A 54 15.64 -30.60 28.77
C GLY A 54 15.41 -30.30 30.26
N THR A 55 16.41 -29.70 30.90
CA THR A 55 16.28 -29.14 32.24
C THR A 55 15.38 -27.90 32.20
N GLU A 56 14.96 -27.42 33.37
CA GLU A 56 14.19 -26.17 33.49
C GLU A 56 14.95 -24.99 32.84
N LYS A 57 16.24 -24.85 33.15
CA LYS A 57 17.11 -23.83 32.56
C LYS A 57 17.15 -23.89 31.04
N VAL A 58 17.33 -25.08 30.47
CA VAL A 58 17.35 -25.26 29.00
C VAL A 58 16.00 -24.89 28.38
N ARG A 59 14.89 -25.31 28.99
CA ARG A 59 13.53 -25.01 28.49
C ARG A 59 13.24 -23.51 28.53
N GLU A 60 13.60 -22.82 29.62
CA GLU A 60 13.46 -21.36 29.75
C GLU A 60 14.24 -20.61 28.65
N LYS A 61 15.46 -21.07 28.33
CA LYS A 61 16.26 -20.50 27.24
C LYS A 61 15.60 -20.71 25.88
N VAL A 62 15.10 -21.90 25.60
CA VAL A 62 14.37 -22.19 24.37
C VAL A 62 13.13 -21.30 24.25
N MET A 63 12.35 -21.15 25.32
CA MET A 63 11.19 -20.25 25.34
C MET A 63 11.58 -18.81 25.01
N TYR A 64 12.59 -18.29 25.70
CA TYR A 64 13.06 -16.92 25.53
C TYR A 64 13.48 -16.62 24.09
N TYR A 65 14.32 -17.48 23.49
CA TYR A 65 14.84 -17.26 22.15
C TYR A 65 13.80 -17.53 21.05
N ALA A 66 12.89 -18.47 21.25
CA ALA A 66 11.75 -18.70 20.36
C ALA A 66 10.87 -17.45 20.23
N GLN A 67 10.53 -16.83 21.36
CA GLN A 67 9.69 -15.65 21.44
C GLN A 67 10.32 -14.39 20.82
N LEU A 68 11.60 -14.42 20.43
CA LEU A 68 12.20 -13.31 19.67
C LEU A 68 11.56 -13.14 18.28
N TRP A 69 11.05 -14.21 17.68
CA TRP A 69 10.33 -14.13 16.40
C TRP A 69 9.01 -13.36 16.50
N GLU A 70 8.30 -13.44 17.64
CA GLU A 70 7.04 -12.73 17.91
C GLU A 70 7.18 -11.20 17.85
N LYS A 71 8.42 -10.69 17.93
CA LYS A 71 8.71 -9.25 17.77
C LYS A 71 8.59 -8.78 16.32
N TYR A 72 8.69 -9.70 15.36
CA TYR A 72 8.79 -9.40 13.94
C TYR A 72 7.75 -10.14 13.10
N ALA A 73 7.18 -11.23 13.61
CA ALA A 73 6.12 -12.02 13.02
C ALA A 73 4.85 -11.91 13.85
N ASN A 74 3.70 -11.68 13.20
CA ASN A 74 2.38 -11.75 13.83
C ASN A 74 1.98 -13.22 14.08
N ILE A 75 2.66 -13.87 15.01
CA ILE A 75 2.48 -15.23 15.53
C ILE A 75 2.79 -15.21 17.03
N ASP A 76 2.07 -16.01 17.82
CA ASP A 76 2.24 -16.10 19.29
C ASP A 76 2.54 -17.55 19.69
N PHE A 77 3.61 -17.80 20.43
CA PHE A 77 3.98 -19.12 20.94
C PHE A 77 3.41 -19.33 22.34
N GLN A 78 2.38 -20.16 22.42
CA GLN A 78 1.79 -20.57 23.68
C GLN A 78 2.40 -21.88 24.16
N PHE A 79 3.31 -21.81 25.12
CA PHE A 79 3.87 -22.98 25.78
C PHE A 79 2.81 -23.65 26.68
N VAL A 80 2.57 -24.94 26.47
CA VAL A 80 1.55 -25.74 27.18
C VAL A 80 2.17 -27.01 27.74
N ASP A 81 1.72 -27.41 28.93
CA ASP A 81 2.19 -28.64 29.57
C ASP A 81 1.47 -29.89 29.06
N THR A 82 0.19 -29.75 28.66
CA THR A 82 -0.68 -30.88 28.29
C THR A 82 -1.58 -30.57 27.08
N GLY A 83 -2.10 -31.65 26.47
CA GLY A 83 -2.99 -31.59 25.32
C GLY A 83 -2.26 -31.46 23.98
N PRO A 84 -3.00 -31.44 22.86
CA PRO A 84 -2.40 -31.41 21.54
C PRO A 84 -1.67 -30.09 21.27
N ALA A 85 -0.50 -30.16 20.62
CA ALA A 85 0.36 -29.02 20.33
C ALA A 85 0.74 -28.97 18.84
N ASP A 86 0.87 -27.75 18.31
CA ASP A 86 1.30 -27.49 16.94
C ASP A 86 2.80 -27.77 16.76
N ILE A 87 3.62 -27.42 17.77
CA ILE A 87 5.07 -27.66 17.82
C ILE A 87 5.38 -28.50 19.06
N ARG A 88 6.17 -29.54 18.90
CA ARG A 88 6.50 -30.53 19.94
C ARG A 88 8.00 -30.76 20.00
N ILE A 89 8.63 -30.35 21.10
CA ILE A 89 10.08 -30.26 21.25
C ILE A 89 10.61 -31.43 22.08
N ALA A 90 11.65 -32.10 21.57
CA ALA A 90 12.47 -33.05 22.31
C ALA A 90 13.91 -32.53 22.49
N PHE A 91 14.63 -33.11 23.47
CA PHE A 91 16.04 -32.85 23.73
C PHE A 91 16.84 -34.15 23.70
N ASP A 92 16.68 -34.91 22.61
CA ASP A 92 17.33 -36.20 22.43
C ASP A 92 18.81 -35.97 22.03
N GLN A 93 19.71 -36.17 22.98
CA GLN A 93 21.16 -35.90 22.83
C GLN A 93 21.79 -36.74 21.72
N GLY A 94 22.62 -36.12 20.89
CA GLY A 94 23.31 -36.78 19.76
C GLY A 94 22.43 -37.04 18.53
N ALA A 95 21.12 -36.76 18.59
CA ALA A 95 20.21 -36.88 17.44
C ALA A 95 20.24 -35.66 16.49
N GLY A 96 21.13 -34.70 16.74
CA GLY A 96 21.20 -33.42 16.04
C GLY A 96 20.04 -32.49 16.40
N SER A 97 20.12 -31.23 15.98
CA SER A 97 18.98 -30.30 16.05
C SER A 97 18.25 -30.32 14.72
N TRP A 98 16.92 -30.20 14.73
CA TRP A 98 16.07 -30.15 13.53
C TRP A 98 14.64 -29.72 13.87
N SER A 99 13.89 -29.30 12.85
CA SER A 99 12.51 -28.86 13.00
C SER A 99 11.71 -29.14 11.72
N ALA A 100 10.44 -29.53 11.88
CA ALA A 100 9.50 -29.65 10.79
C ALA A 100 9.18 -28.27 10.19
N LEU A 101 9.06 -28.22 8.86
CA LEU A 101 8.85 -26.96 8.16
C LEU A 101 7.40 -26.47 8.28
N GLY A 102 7.17 -25.41 9.04
CA GLY A 102 5.87 -24.74 9.13
C GLY A 102 4.71 -25.69 9.51
N THR A 103 3.61 -25.61 8.77
CA THR A 103 2.41 -26.43 9.00
C THR A 103 2.58 -27.92 8.73
N ASN A 104 3.71 -28.38 8.18
CA ASN A 104 3.99 -29.81 8.02
C ASN A 104 3.99 -30.54 9.36
N SER A 105 4.23 -29.83 10.47
CA SER A 105 4.14 -30.38 11.82
C SER A 105 2.77 -31.01 12.15
N LYS A 106 1.70 -30.57 11.46
CA LYS A 106 0.34 -31.12 11.60
C LYS A 106 0.20 -32.56 11.08
N GLY A 107 1.05 -32.96 10.13
CA GLY A 107 1.08 -34.32 9.60
C GLY A 107 1.77 -35.32 10.53
N ILE A 108 2.50 -34.84 11.54
CA ILE A 108 3.24 -35.68 12.48
C ILE A 108 2.33 -36.06 13.65
N PRO A 109 2.29 -37.35 14.06
CA PRO A 109 1.54 -37.80 15.24
C PRO A 109 1.87 -37.00 16.52
N GLN A 110 0.87 -36.84 17.39
CA GLN A 110 0.98 -35.99 18.60
C GLN A 110 1.94 -36.54 19.67
N ASP A 111 2.22 -37.84 19.64
CA ASP A 111 3.19 -38.53 20.51
C ASP A 111 4.65 -38.43 20.01
N LYS A 112 4.86 -37.89 18.80
CA LYS A 112 6.18 -37.72 18.18
C LYS A 112 6.63 -36.26 18.18
N PRO A 113 7.95 -36.00 18.34
CA PRO A 113 8.49 -34.65 18.24
C PRO A 113 8.37 -34.11 16.81
N THR A 114 8.21 -32.80 16.71
CA THR A 114 8.29 -32.03 15.46
C THR A 114 9.54 -31.16 15.42
N MET A 115 10.29 -31.10 16.53
CA MET A 115 11.53 -30.36 16.68
C MET A 115 12.40 -31.08 17.72
N ASN A 116 13.71 -31.09 17.51
CA ASN A 116 14.69 -31.60 18.48
C ASN A 116 15.83 -30.60 18.67
N PHE A 117 16.34 -30.49 19.90
CA PHE A 117 17.63 -29.86 20.20
C PHE A 117 18.61 -30.91 20.73
N GLY A 118 19.61 -31.24 19.92
CA GLY A 118 20.42 -32.44 20.13
C GLY A 118 21.68 -32.29 20.98
N TRP A 119 21.99 -31.09 21.46
CA TRP A 119 23.25 -30.79 22.15
C TRP A 119 23.12 -29.74 23.26
N PHE A 120 21.90 -29.34 23.63
CA PHE A 120 21.70 -28.39 24.72
C PHE A 120 21.80 -29.08 26.09
N ASP A 121 22.55 -28.44 26.97
CA ASP A 121 22.72 -28.78 28.38
C ASP A 121 22.79 -27.50 29.24
N ASP A 122 22.98 -27.65 30.55
CA ASP A 122 23.01 -26.50 31.47
C ASP A 122 24.25 -25.61 31.29
N ASP A 123 25.30 -26.10 30.62
CA ASP A 123 26.57 -25.39 30.42
C ASP A 123 26.69 -24.77 29.01
N THR A 124 25.68 -24.98 28.17
CA THR A 124 25.58 -24.43 26.82
C THR A 124 25.66 -22.90 26.86
N ARG A 125 26.47 -22.31 25.96
CA ARG A 125 26.67 -20.85 25.90
C ARG A 125 25.42 -20.14 25.40
N GLU A 126 25.18 -18.92 25.87
CA GLU A 126 24.05 -18.08 25.42
C GLU A 126 23.99 -17.89 23.90
N GLU A 127 25.15 -17.75 23.26
CA GLU A 127 25.27 -17.59 21.80
C GLU A 127 24.80 -18.83 21.03
N ASP A 128 25.00 -20.02 21.60
CA ASP A 128 24.61 -21.30 21.02
C ASP A 128 23.11 -21.58 21.24
N PHE A 129 22.58 -21.21 22.42
CA PHE A 129 21.14 -21.17 22.67
C PHE A 129 20.43 -20.22 21.70
N SER A 130 20.96 -19.01 21.54
CA SER A 130 20.40 -18.00 20.63
C SER A 130 20.41 -18.47 19.19
N SER A 131 21.58 -18.86 18.67
CA SER A 131 21.74 -19.27 17.27
C SER A 131 20.83 -20.45 16.92
N THR A 132 20.94 -21.56 17.67
CA THR A 132 20.22 -22.80 17.34
C THR A 132 18.72 -22.66 17.57
N THR A 133 18.27 -22.03 18.66
CA THR A 133 16.83 -21.90 18.94
C THR A 133 16.15 -21.01 17.90
N ILE A 134 16.74 -19.85 17.58
CA ILE A 134 16.14 -18.95 16.59
C ILE A 134 16.10 -19.64 15.22
N HIS A 135 17.14 -20.38 14.86
CA HIS A 135 17.20 -21.16 13.61
C HIS A 135 16.08 -22.20 13.51
N GLU A 136 15.93 -23.06 14.53
CA GLU A 136 14.90 -24.12 14.52
C GLU A 136 13.47 -23.57 14.54
N PHE A 137 13.24 -22.49 15.27
CA PHE A 137 11.95 -21.80 15.24
C PHE A 137 11.72 -21.06 13.92
N GLY A 138 12.77 -20.66 13.21
CA GLY A 138 12.68 -20.20 11.83
C GLY A 138 12.07 -21.28 10.92
N HIS A 139 12.56 -22.52 11.01
CA HIS A 139 11.96 -23.66 10.31
C HIS A 139 10.51 -23.93 10.75
N ALA A 140 10.22 -23.86 12.05
CA ALA A 140 8.87 -24.05 12.56
C ALA A 140 7.88 -22.99 12.05
N LEU A 141 8.37 -21.80 11.69
CA LEU A 141 7.60 -20.73 11.03
C LEU A 141 7.55 -20.87 9.49
N GLY A 142 8.35 -21.77 8.92
CA GLY A 142 8.37 -22.10 7.49
C GLY A 142 9.63 -21.66 6.74
N CYS A 143 10.57 -20.97 7.39
CA CYS A 143 11.82 -20.53 6.77
C CYS A 143 12.69 -21.74 6.39
N ILE A 144 13.31 -21.69 5.21
CA ILE A 144 14.33 -22.68 4.80
C ILE A 144 15.73 -22.15 5.06
N HIS A 145 16.74 -22.97 4.80
CA HIS A 145 18.13 -22.54 4.90
C HIS A 145 18.53 -21.50 3.83
N GLU A 146 19.29 -20.49 4.28
CA GLU A 146 19.84 -19.42 3.44
C GLU A 146 20.92 -19.91 2.47
N HIS A 147 21.50 -21.11 2.61
CA HIS A 147 22.45 -21.64 1.61
C HIS A 147 21.77 -22.47 0.50
N GLN A 148 20.55 -22.98 0.75
CA GLN A 148 19.71 -23.69 -0.25
C GLN A 148 18.83 -22.72 -1.06
N SER A 149 19.16 -21.46 -0.89
CA SER A 149 18.58 -20.24 -1.38
C SER A 149 19.06 -20.04 -2.82
N PRO A 150 18.20 -20.05 -3.84
CA PRO A 150 18.66 -20.03 -5.25
C PRO A 150 19.44 -18.82 -5.79
N ASN A 151 19.50 -17.70 -5.07
CA ASN A 151 20.33 -16.54 -5.40
C ASN A 151 21.74 -16.66 -4.81
N VAL A 152 22.01 -17.76 -4.08
CA VAL A 152 23.32 -18.05 -3.51
C VAL A 152 24.21 -18.79 -4.49
N LYS A 153 25.44 -18.29 -4.63
CA LYS A 153 26.53 -18.98 -5.30
C LYS A 153 27.67 -19.20 -4.30
N ILE A 154 27.49 -20.16 -3.39
CA ILE A 154 28.62 -20.71 -2.66
C ILE A 154 29.40 -21.57 -3.65
N ASN A 155 30.68 -21.25 -3.84
CA ASN A 155 31.56 -21.97 -4.75
C ASN A 155 32.06 -23.26 -4.09
N TRP A 156 31.19 -24.26 -3.98
CA TRP A 156 31.49 -25.52 -3.28
C TRP A 156 32.62 -26.32 -3.92
N ASP A 157 33.60 -26.76 -3.12
CA ASP A 157 34.55 -27.81 -3.47
C ASP A 157 33.92 -29.17 -3.17
N LYS A 158 33.04 -29.64 -4.08
CA LYS A 158 32.19 -30.82 -3.84
C LYS A 158 32.94 -32.05 -3.34
N PRO A 159 34.11 -32.44 -3.89
CA PRO A 159 34.89 -33.56 -3.34
C PRO A 159 35.25 -33.41 -1.87
N LYS A 160 35.69 -32.21 -1.44
CA LYS A 160 36.00 -31.96 -0.02
C LYS A 160 34.74 -31.94 0.84
N VAL A 161 33.65 -31.40 0.32
CA VAL A 161 32.36 -31.37 1.02
C VAL A 161 31.84 -32.78 1.29
N TYR A 162 31.88 -33.68 0.31
CA TYR A 162 31.50 -35.09 0.53
C TYR A 162 32.39 -35.75 1.58
N ALA A 163 33.72 -35.59 1.46
CA ALA A 163 34.67 -36.18 2.41
C ALA A 163 34.56 -35.59 3.83
N TYR A 164 34.02 -34.38 3.97
CA TYR A 164 33.77 -33.73 5.24
C TYR A 164 32.50 -34.28 5.91
N PHE A 165 31.37 -34.32 5.18
CA PHE A 165 30.08 -34.76 5.72
C PHE A 165 29.90 -36.28 5.83
N GLU A 166 30.76 -37.08 5.17
CA GLU A 166 30.82 -38.54 5.34
C GLU A 166 31.37 -38.94 6.73
N LYS A 167 32.10 -38.05 7.41
CA LYS A 167 32.66 -38.31 8.74
C LYS A 167 31.65 -38.04 9.85
N PRO A 168 31.86 -38.60 11.06
CA PRO A 168 31.12 -38.21 12.26
C PRO A 168 31.26 -36.70 12.52
N PRO A 169 30.24 -36.03 13.08
CA PRO A 169 28.99 -36.61 13.60
C PRO A 169 27.88 -36.84 12.55
N ASN A 170 28.01 -36.29 11.33
CA ASN A 170 26.93 -36.31 10.34
C ASN A 170 26.74 -37.68 9.65
N ASN A 171 27.82 -38.35 9.26
CA ASN A 171 27.79 -39.64 8.54
C ASN A 171 26.85 -39.63 7.31
N TRP A 172 26.82 -38.55 6.53
CA TRP A 172 25.91 -38.41 5.39
C TRP A 172 26.44 -39.13 4.15
N SER A 173 25.53 -39.85 3.47
CA SER A 173 25.80 -40.34 2.12
C SER A 173 25.87 -39.19 1.13
N LYS A 174 26.51 -39.42 -0.02
CA LYS A 174 26.59 -38.45 -1.11
C LYS A 174 25.22 -37.89 -1.53
N ASP A 175 24.20 -38.74 -1.62
CA ASP A 175 22.83 -38.34 -1.97
C ASP A 175 22.19 -37.45 -0.90
N LYS A 176 22.51 -37.70 0.38
CA LYS A 176 22.04 -36.89 1.51
C LYS A 176 22.71 -35.52 1.53
N VAL A 177 24.00 -35.45 1.20
CA VAL A 177 24.72 -34.19 0.99
C VAL A 177 24.13 -33.43 -0.21
N ASP A 178 23.89 -34.10 -1.33
CA ASP A 178 23.31 -33.48 -2.53
C ASP A 178 21.93 -32.88 -2.23
N HIS A 179 21.09 -33.58 -1.47
CA HIS A 179 19.75 -33.12 -1.11
C HIS A 179 19.75 -32.01 -0.06
N ASN A 180 20.52 -32.15 1.01
CA ASN A 180 20.44 -31.25 2.17
C ASN A 180 21.32 -30.01 2.01
N LEU A 181 22.33 -30.05 1.15
CA LEU A 181 23.32 -28.98 1.01
C LEU A 181 23.33 -28.34 -0.38
N PHE A 182 23.35 -29.14 -1.45
CA PHE A 182 23.50 -28.59 -2.81
C PHE A 182 22.18 -28.32 -3.53
N LYS A 183 21.11 -29.01 -3.16
CA LYS A 183 19.81 -28.81 -3.77
C LYS A 183 19.24 -27.46 -3.33
N ALA A 184 19.16 -26.54 -4.28
CA ALA A 184 18.44 -25.29 -4.11
C ALA A 184 16.93 -25.49 -4.33
N TYR A 185 16.11 -24.68 -3.64
CA TYR A 185 14.65 -24.69 -3.80
C TYR A 185 14.19 -24.07 -5.13
N ASP A 186 12.96 -24.33 -5.56
CA ASP A 186 12.41 -23.78 -6.81
C ASP A 186 11.70 -22.45 -6.58
N GLY A 187 12.20 -21.36 -7.20
CA GLY A 187 11.71 -19.99 -7.00
C GLY A 187 10.27 -19.72 -7.42
N LYS A 188 9.61 -20.65 -8.13
CA LYS A 188 8.17 -20.55 -8.45
C LYS A 188 7.26 -20.86 -7.27
N SER A 189 7.73 -21.65 -6.31
CA SER A 189 6.92 -22.19 -5.19
C SER A 189 7.30 -21.62 -3.83
N THR A 190 8.27 -20.70 -3.82
CA THR A 190 8.90 -20.20 -2.61
C THR A 190 9.07 -18.68 -2.66
N VAL A 191 8.67 -17.98 -1.60
CA VAL A 191 8.85 -16.52 -1.51
C VAL A 191 10.23 -16.23 -0.93
N ALA A 192 11.00 -15.42 -1.65
CA ALA A 192 12.45 -15.35 -1.59
C ALA A 192 12.99 -13.91 -1.37
N SER A 193 13.95 -13.70 -0.45
CA SER A 193 14.71 -12.44 -0.35
C SER A 193 16.06 -12.51 -1.09
N ASP A 194 16.84 -11.42 -1.10
CA ASP A 194 18.23 -11.48 -1.58
C ASP A 194 19.10 -12.29 -0.62
N TYR A 195 20.29 -12.74 -1.05
CA TYR A 195 21.20 -13.46 -0.15
C TYR A 195 21.66 -12.56 1.01
N ASP A 196 21.51 -13.06 2.23
CA ASP A 196 21.98 -12.40 3.45
C ASP A 196 23.03 -13.25 4.17
N ASP A 197 24.28 -12.79 4.12
CA ASP A 197 25.39 -13.45 4.83
C ASP A 197 25.27 -13.36 6.36
N ARG A 198 24.37 -12.51 6.88
CA ARG A 198 24.08 -12.35 8.31
C ARG A 198 22.81 -13.06 8.76
N SER A 199 22.11 -13.76 7.88
CA SER A 199 20.89 -14.48 8.24
C SER A 199 21.18 -15.56 9.27
N VAL A 200 20.33 -15.67 10.29
CA VAL A 200 20.37 -16.78 11.24
C VAL A 200 20.06 -18.13 10.59
N MET A 201 19.42 -18.12 9.40
CA MET A 201 19.12 -19.33 8.63
C MET A 201 20.30 -19.78 7.76
N LEU A 202 21.43 -19.07 7.79
CA LEU A 202 22.67 -19.45 7.11
C LEU A 202 23.52 -20.37 8.00
N TYR A 203 23.90 -21.54 7.47
CA TYR A 203 24.91 -22.36 8.13
C TYR A 203 26.31 -21.79 7.96
N SER A 204 27.10 -21.97 9.01
CA SER A 204 28.53 -21.70 9.01
C SER A 204 29.29 -22.85 8.35
N PHE A 205 30.01 -22.54 7.27
CA PHE A 205 30.83 -23.47 6.51
C PHE A 205 32.25 -22.91 6.42
N PRO A 206 33.30 -23.69 6.71
CA PRO A 206 34.67 -23.22 6.67
C PRO A 206 35.12 -23.00 5.23
N ALA A 207 36.05 -22.06 5.07
CA ALA A 207 36.70 -21.72 3.80
C ALA A 207 37.36 -22.92 3.10
N SER A 208 37.69 -23.98 3.85
CA SER A 208 38.30 -25.21 3.32
C SER A 208 37.35 -26.01 2.41
N LEU A 209 36.03 -25.78 2.53
CA LEU A 209 34.99 -26.47 1.75
C LEU A 209 34.58 -25.72 0.47
N THR A 210 35.22 -24.58 0.18
CA THR A 210 34.93 -23.76 -0.99
C THR A 210 36.15 -23.61 -1.89
N THR A 211 35.94 -23.44 -3.20
CA THR A 211 37.01 -23.31 -4.19
C THR A 211 37.64 -21.91 -4.20
N ASP A 212 36.96 -20.92 -3.64
CA ASP A 212 37.42 -19.52 -3.55
C ASP A 212 38.00 -19.15 -2.17
N GLY A 213 38.07 -20.12 -1.26
CA GLY A 213 38.63 -19.92 0.08
C GLY A 213 37.77 -19.01 0.97
N LYS A 214 36.47 -18.84 0.66
CA LYS A 214 35.53 -18.06 1.46
C LYS A 214 34.58 -18.99 2.20
N GLY A 215 34.59 -18.94 3.52
CA GLY A 215 33.59 -19.59 4.37
C GLY A 215 32.37 -18.69 4.60
N THR A 216 31.34 -19.21 5.25
CA THR A 216 30.19 -18.45 5.74
C THR A 216 30.33 -18.19 7.24
N PRO A 217 29.84 -17.04 7.75
CA PRO A 217 29.96 -16.69 9.16
C PRO A 217 29.00 -17.50 10.04
N THR A 218 29.29 -17.57 11.33
CA THR A 218 28.35 -18.06 12.35
C THR A 218 27.48 -16.90 12.83
N ASN A 219 26.17 -17.00 12.64
CA ASN A 219 25.21 -15.95 13.00
C ASN A 219 24.41 -16.35 14.25
N HIS A 220 24.41 -15.49 15.27
CA HIS A 220 23.79 -15.78 16.58
C HIS A 220 22.47 -15.03 16.81
N THR A 221 22.09 -14.10 15.92
CA THR A 221 20.92 -13.23 16.11
C THR A 221 20.21 -12.98 14.78
N LEU A 222 18.92 -12.66 14.85
CA LEU A 222 18.15 -12.22 13.68
C LEU A 222 18.78 -11.02 12.98
N SER A 223 19.06 -11.16 11.69
CA SER A 223 19.55 -10.09 10.85
C SER A 223 18.46 -9.03 10.58
N PRO A 224 18.81 -7.83 10.08
CA PRO A 224 17.82 -6.88 9.60
C PRO A 224 16.90 -7.44 8.51
N GLN A 225 17.43 -8.35 7.68
CA GLN A 225 16.70 -8.94 6.57
C GLN A 225 15.80 -10.10 7.04
N ASP A 226 16.24 -10.93 7.99
CA ASP A 226 15.38 -11.93 8.65
C ASP A 226 14.13 -11.27 9.24
N LYS A 227 14.33 -10.14 9.93
CA LYS A 227 13.26 -9.34 10.55
C LYS A 227 12.31 -8.77 9.51
N LEU A 228 12.84 -8.20 8.44
CA LEU A 228 12.02 -7.63 7.36
C LEU A 228 11.23 -8.73 6.66
N PHE A 229 11.90 -9.82 6.28
CA PHE A 229 11.31 -10.95 5.60
C PHE A 229 10.17 -11.55 6.40
N ILE A 230 10.40 -11.92 7.66
CA ILE A 230 9.34 -12.52 8.48
C ILE A 230 8.18 -11.57 8.74
N SER A 231 8.43 -10.25 8.81
CA SER A 231 7.37 -9.24 8.95
C SER A 231 6.52 -9.04 7.69
N MET A 232 7.04 -9.38 6.51
CA MET A 232 6.24 -9.43 5.28
C MET A 232 5.41 -10.70 5.21
N MET A 233 5.91 -11.79 5.79
CA MET A 233 5.28 -13.11 5.75
C MET A 233 4.19 -13.26 6.81
N TYR A 234 4.41 -12.68 7.99
CA TYR A 234 3.46 -12.59 9.09
C TYR A 234 3.27 -11.12 9.50
N PRO A 235 2.58 -10.31 8.68
CA PRO A 235 2.46 -8.88 8.93
C PRO A 235 1.61 -8.59 10.17
N PHE A 236 2.12 -7.73 11.06
CA PHE A 236 1.32 -7.11 12.12
C PHE A 236 0.27 -6.20 11.48
N GLN A 237 -0.95 -6.26 11.99
CA GLN A 237 -2.04 -5.45 11.46
C GLN A 237 -1.77 -3.96 11.72
N THR A 238 -1.49 -3.24 10.64
CA THR A 238 -1.96 -1.86 10.52
C THR A 238 -3.36 -1.96 9.96
N ARG A 239 -4.37 -1.54 10.72
CA ARG A 239 -5.76 -1.64 10.25
C ARG A 239 -5.90 -0.89 8.93
N SER A 240 -6.43 -1.56 7.92
CA SER A 240 -6.79 -0.88 6.69
C SER A 240 -7.97 0.06 6.97
N SER A 241 -7.94 1.21 6.32
CA SER A 241 -8.80 2.34 6.63
C SER A 241 -8.72 3.37 5.52
N GLY A 242 -9.58 4.38 5.62
CA GLY A 242 -9.42 5.52 4.76
C GLY A 242 -10.43 6.62 4.98
N THR A 243 -10.30 7.63 4.14
CA THR A 243 -11.25 8.71 3.99
C THR A 243 -11.60 8.84 2.52
N TRP A 244 -12.79 9.33 2.24
CA TRP A 244 -13.22 9.65 0.89
C TRP A 244 -14.21 10.79 0.90
N SER A 245 -14.03 11.70 -0.05
CA SER A 245 -15.00 12.72 -0.40
C SER A 245 -15.60 12.45 -1.77
N THR A 246 -16.91 12.62 -1.90
CA THR A 246 -17.61 12.63 -3.20
C THR A 246 -16.95 13.58 -4.22
N SER A 247 -16.33 14.67 -3.76
CA SER A 247 -15.57 15.61 -4.59
C SER A 247 -14.36 15.00 -5.30
N GLU A 248 -13.85 13.85 -4.84
CA GLU A 248 -12.77 13.10 -5.50
C GLU A 248 -13.26 12.31 -6.72
N SER A 249 -14.56 12.02 -6.78
CA SER A 249 -15.16 11.18 -7.83
C SER A 249 -16.07 11.95 -8.78
N ARG A 250 -16.49 13.16 -8.39
CA ARG A 250 -17.29 14.07 -9.22
C ARG A 250 -17.02 15.53 -8.89
N PRO A 251 -17.25 16.47 -9.83
CA PRO A 251 -17.32 17.89 -9.49
C PRO A 251 -18.33 18.14 -8.36
N TRP A 252 -18.04 19.16 -7.54
CA TRP A 252 -18.94 19.59 -6.46
C TRP A 252 -20.23 20.24 -6.99
N TYR A 253 -20.18 20.82 -8.20
CA TYR A 253 -21.33 21.42 -8.89
C TYR A 253 -21.45 20.91 -10.34
N PRO A 254 -22.68 20.69 -10.85
CA PRO A 254 -23.94 20.68 -10.10
C PRO A 254 -24.00 19.47 -9.14
N ALA A 255 -24.82 19.57 -8.10
CA ALA A 255 -25.06 18.47 -7.16
C ALA A 255 -25.54 17.22 -7.93
N ARG A 256 -25.14 16.02 -7.46
CA ARG A 256 -25.48 14.74 -8.11
C ARG A 256 -26.01 13.73 -7.10
N SER A 257 -26.89 12.85 -7.57
CA SER A 257 -27.47 11.76 -6.77
C SER A 257 -26.56 10.55 -6.60
N LEU A 258 -25.56 10.34 -7.48
CA LEU A 258 -24.66 9.19 -7.39
C LEU A 258 -23.46 9.50 -6.48
N ASN A 259 -23.43 8.88 -5.31
CA ASN A 259 -22.42 9.09 -4.26
C ASN A 259 -21.89 7.74 -3.75
N ILE A 260 -21.25 6.97 -4.64
CA ILE A 260 -20.80 5.61 -4.37
C ILE A 260 -19.30 5.48 -4.68
N LYS A 261 -18.57 4.74 -3.85
CA LYS A 261 -17.19 4.31 -4.09
C LYS A 261 -17.03 2.82 -3.78
N GLN A 262 -16.48 2.06 -4.73
CA GLN A 262 -15.97 0.73 -4.43
C GLN A 262 -14.60 0.88 -3.77
N VAL A 263 -14.46 0.31 -2.57
CA VAL A 263 -13.20 0.28 -1.82
C VAL A 263 -12.70 -1.15 -1.83
N VAL A 264 -11.56 -1.37 -2.49
CA VAL A 264 -10.87 -2.67 -2.52
C VAL A 264 -9.91 -2.71 -1.34
N PHE A 265 -9.94 -3.79 -0.57
CA PHE A 265 -9.03 -3.97 0.55
C PHE A 265 -7.58 -4.11 0.04
N ASN A 266 -6.62 -3.55 0.79
CA ASN A 266 -5.20 -3.68 0.44
C ASN A 266 -4.76 -5.15 0.42
N THR A 267 -5.31 -5.94 1.34
CA THR A 267 -5.15 -7.38 1.45
C THR A 267 -6.54 -8.00 1.60
N PRO A 268 -6.91 -9.02 0.80
CA PRO A 268 -8.15 -9.74 1.00
C PRO A 268 -8.22 -10.37 2.40
N TYR A 269 -9.39 -10.32 3.02
CA TYR A 269 -9.67 -10.98 4.29
C TYR A 269 -10.06 -12.45 4.09
N LEU A 270 -9.99 -13.25 5.15
CA LEU A 270 -10.50 -14.63 5.14
C LEU A 270 -12.03 -14.67 5.19
N GLU A 271 -12.62 -13.74 5.92
CA GLU A 271 -14.05 -13.53 6.08
C GLU A 271 -14.35 -12.05 5.90
N ALA A 272 -15.56 -11.70 5.45
CA ALA A 272 -15.94 -10.31 5.23
C ALA A 272 -15.75 -9.48 6.52
N PRO A 273 -14.93 -8.42 6.52
CA PRO A 273 -14.64 -7.65 7.72
C PRO A 273 -15.84 -6.78 8.14
N ARG A 274 -15.84 -6.34 9.40
CA ARG A 274 -16.77 -5.33 9.90
C ARG A 274 -16.21 -3.94 9.61
N ILE A 275 -17.06 -3.04 9.13
CA ILE A 275 -16.65 -1.68 8.73
C ILE A 275 -17.34 -0.66 9.63
N ALA A 276 -16.57 0.11 10.40
CA ALA A 276 -17.10 1.26 11.15
C ALA A 276 -16.90 2.53 10.33
N MET A 277 -17.95 3.36 10.19
CA MET A 277 -17.93 4.55 9.34
C MET A 277 -18.42 5.81 10.06
N GLY A 278 -17.79 6.94 9.80
CA GLY A 278 -18.19 8.25 10.35
C GLY A 278 -18.28 9.32 9.27
N LEU A 279 -19.25 10.23 9.41
CA LEU A 279 -19.37 11.43 8.58
C LEU A 279 -18.23 12.40 8.95
N ASN A 280 -17.45 12.84 7.96
CA ASN A 280 -16.34 13.77 8.19
C ASN A 280 -16.36 14.99 7.25
N GLU A 281 -17.25 15.03 6.26
CA GLU A 281 -17.42 16.20 5.39
C GLU A 281 -18.87 16.30 4.94
N LEU A 282 -19.39 17.53 4.91
CA LEU A 282 -20.73 17.83 4.41
C LEU A 282 -20.75 19.22 3.78
N ASP A 283 -21.42 19.34 2.63
CA ASP A 283 -21.88 20.55 2.00
C ASP A 283 -23.30 20.28 1.48
N ILE A 284 -24.29 20.78 2.21
CA ILE A 284 -25.71 20.55 1.93
C ILE A 284 -26.48 21.87 1.94
N ASP A 285 -27.34 22.03 0.93
CA ASP A 285 -28.12 23.24 0.68
C ASP A 285 -29.05 23.62 1.83
N GLU A 286 -29.10 24.91 2.15
CA GLU A 286 -29.90 25.52 3.21
C GLU A 286 -31.39 25.62 2.87
N SER A 287 -31.73 25.71 1.58
CA SER A 287 -33.13 25.84 1.16
C SER A 287 -33.91 24.53 1.27
N ARG A 288 -33.24 23.44 1.63
CA ARG A 288 -33.74 22.05 1.67
C ARG A 288 -33.43 21.42 3.01
N ASN A 289 -34.20 20.40 3.37
CA ASN A 289 -33.91 19.66 4.60
C ASN A 289 -32.53 18.99 4.51
N ALA A 290 -31.83 18.91 5.63
CA ALA A 290 -30.51 18.28 5.68
C ALA A 290 -30.66 16.78 5.91
N ARG A 291 -30.60 16.00 4.82
CA ARG A 291 -30.71 14.54 4.86
C ARG A 291 -29.54 13.87 4.19
N VAL A 292 -28.75 13.17 4.99
CA VAL A 292 -27.56 12.45 4.52
C VAL A 292 -27.30 11.22 5.38
N LYS A 293 -26.89 10.13 4.76
CA LYS A 293 -26.52 8.88 5.45
C LYS A 293 -25.31 8.24 4.78
N VAL A 294 -24.31 7.93 5.59
CA VAL A 294 -23.08 7.22 5.22
C VAL A 294 -23.17 5.78 5.70
N TYR A 295 -22.83 4.83 4.84
CA TYR A 295 -22.82 3.40 5.17
C TYR A 295 -22.07 2.55 4.16
N SER A 296 -21.71 1.34 4.57
CA SER A 296 -21.16 0.29 3.71
C SER A 296 -22.26 -0.68 3.28
N GLU A 297 -22.16 -1.19 2.05
CA GLU A 297 -22.95 -2.30 1.51
C GLU A 297 -22.04 -3.28 0.79
N ARG A 298 -22.54 -4.50 0.53
CA ARG A 298 -21.83 -5.54 -0.24
C ARG A 298 -20.39 -5.76 0.26
N VAL A 299 -20.22 -5.85 1.57
CA VAL A 299 -18.91 -6.17 2.16
C VAL A 299 -18.60 -7.64 1.84
N THR A 300 -17.52 -7.86 1.11
CA THR A 300 -17.00 -9.18 0.73
C THR A 300 -15.64 -9.39 1.41
N GLU A 301 -14.94 -10.47 1.07
CA GLU A 301 -13.56 -10.70 1.51
C GLU A 301 -12.56 -9.78 0.79
N LYS A 302 -12.95 -9.14 -0.31
CA LYS A 302 -12.04 -8.41 -1.21
C LYS A 302 -12.34 -6.91 -1.30
N ASP A 303 -13.58 -6.53 -1.09
CA ASP A 303 -14.02 -5.15 -1.22
C ASP A 303 -15.30 -4.84 -0.43
N PHE A 304 -15.66 -3.57 -0.39
CA PHE A 304 -17.00 -3.12 -0.02
C PHE A 304 -17.41 -1.91 -0.84
N VAL A 305 -18.71 -1.61 -0.82
CA VAL A 305 -19.27 -0.42 -1.45
C VAL A 305 -19.58 0.61 -0.39
N LEU A 306 -18.90 1.76 -0.44
CA LEU A 306 -19.16 2.92 0.38
C LEU A 306 -20.25 3.78 -0.28
N ARG A 307 -21.29 4.13 0.48
CA ARG A 307 -22.38 5.00 0.02
C ARG A 307 -22.57 6.22 0.91
N ILE A 308 -22.86 7.36 0.28
CA ILE A 308 -23.27 8.61 0.93
C ILE A 308 -24.57 9.08 0.29
N ASP A 309 -25.70 8.60 0.78
CA ASP A 309 -26.98 8.89 0.17
C ASP A 309 -27.61 10.16 0.78
N SER A 310 -28.20 10.98 -0.08
CA SER A 310 -29.16 12.04 0.28
C SER A 310 -30.49 11.72 -0.37
N TRP A 311 -31.61 12.08 0.26
CA TRP A 311 -32.94 11.69 -0.21
C TRP A 311 -33.97 12.83 -0.10
N ALA A 312 -35.15 12.59 -0.68
CA ALA A 312 -36.25 13.54 -0.77
C ALA A 312 -35.81 14.86 -1.43
N ASP A 313 -36.05 16.01 -0.80
CA ASP A 313 -35.73 17.32 -1.33
C ASP A 313 -34.28 17.77 -1.08
N SER A 314 -33.48 16.97 -0.36
CA SER A 314 -32.12 17.33 0.04
C SER A 314 -31.17 17.45 -1.16
N LEU A 315 -30.39 18.53 -1.18
CA LEU A 315 -29.42 18.81 -2.23
C LEU A 315 -28.00 18.76 -1.67
N LEU A 316 -27.33 17.62 -1.87
CA LEU A 316 -25.96 17.35 -1.40
C LEU A 316 -24.92 17.76 -2.44
N TYR A 317 -24.16 18.83 -2.18
CA TYR A 317 -23.04 19.24 -3.01
C TYR A 317 -21.82 18.35 -2.77
N VAL A 318 -21.44 18.15 -1.51
CA VAL A 318 -20.33 17.31 -1.08
C VAL A 318 -20.72 16.52 0.16
N GLY A 319 -20.42 15.23 0.16
CA GLY A 319 -20.37 14.40 1.37
C GLY A 319 -19.06 13.65 1.44
N GLY A 320 -18.58 13.40 2.65
CA GLY A 320 -17.40 12.60 2.90
C GLY A 320 -17.54 11.69 4.12
N ALA A 321 -16.77 10.60 4.08
CA ALA A 321 -16.75 9.58 5.10
C ALA A 321 -15.33 9.19 5.46
N THR A 322 -15.12 8.86 6.74
CA THR A 322 -13.96 8.08 7.20
C THR A 322 -14.42 6.67 7.56
N TRP A 323 -13.57 5.67 7.37
CA TRP A 323 -13.86 4.30 7.80
C TRP A 323 -12.64 3.62 8.41
N VAL A 324 -12.91 2.60 9.22
CA VAL A 324 -11.91 1.70 9.81
C VAL A 324 -12.40 0.26 9.64
N GLU A 325 -11.50 -0.62 9.25
CA GLU A 325 -11.76 -2.04 8.97
C GLU A 325 -11.39 -2.90 10.20
N PHE A 326 -12.28 -3.83 10.54
CA PHE A 326 -12.12 -4.77 11.65
C PHE A 326 -12.31 -6.19 11.12
N GLU A 327 -11.36 -7.08 11.40
CA GLU A 327 -11.56 -8.49 11.06
C GLU A 327 -12.80 -9.04 11.79
N GLU A 328 -13.47 -10.00 11.16
CA GLU A 328 -14.67 -10.62 11.73
C GLU A 328 -14.35 -11.28 13.09
N ASN A 329 -13.20 -11.95 13.17
CA ASN A 329 -12.73 -12.65 14.37
C ASN A 329 -11.86 -11.79 15.30
N ASP A 330 -11.87 -10.48 15.14
CA ASP A 330 -11.18 -9.57 16.05
C ASP A 330 -11.96 -9.39 17.35
N TYR A 331 -11.63 -10.19 18.35
CA TYR A 331 -12.29 -10.19 19.67
C TYR A 331 -11.92 -8.97 20.53
N ASN A 332 -10.88 -8.21 20.18
CA ASN A 332 -10.48 -7.03 20.93
C ASN A 332 -11.42 -5.84 20.65
N PHE A 333 -12.15 -5.90 19.53
CA PHE A 333 -13.03 -4.83 19.07
C PHE A 333 -14.44 -5.35 18.78
N GLN A 334 -15.42 -4.55 19.20
CA GLN A 334 -16.80 -4.72 18.77
C GLN A 334 -17.25 -3.43 18.13
N VAL A 335 -17.93 -3.54 17.00
CA VAL A 335 -18.40 -2.37 16.23
C VAL A 335 -19.85 -2.56 15.87
N GLY A 336 -20.56 -1.45 15.70
CA GLY A 336 -21.95 -1.50 15.27
C GLY A 336 -22.52 -0.16 14.91
N ARG A 337 -23.79 -0.18 14.54
CA ARG A 337 -24.56 0.98 14.12
C ARG A 337 -25.86 1.08 14.91
N TYR A 338 -26.22 2.29 15.27
CA TYR A 338 -27.52 2.65 15.79
C TYR A 338 -28.25 3.59 14.83
N ASP A 339 -29.47 3.22 14.44
CA ASP A 339 -30.36 4.02 13.60
C ASP A 339 -31.60 4.45 14.41
N LEU A 340 -31.69 5.74 14.72
CA LEU A 340 -32.87 6.36 15.35
C LEU A 340 -33.85 6.81 14.25
N THR A 341 -34.90 6.03 14.02
CA THR A 341 -35.89 6.30 12.96
C THR A 341 -37.10 7.11 13.42
N LYS A 342 -37.35 7.18 14.74
CA LYS A 342 -38.47 7.91 15.33
C LYS A 342 -38.04 8.61 16.63
N PRO A 343 -37.51 9.84 16.54
CA PRO A 343 -37.14 10.62 17.71
C PRO A 343 -38.35 10.91 18.62
N ASN A 344 -38.16 10.79 19.92
CA ASN A 344 -39.14 11.14 20.95
C ASN A 344 -38.66 12.37 21.73
N GLY A 345 -38.72 13.53 21.07
CA GLY A 345 -38.22 14.78 21.61
C GLY A 345 -36.70 14.92 21.53
N ALA A 346 -36.15 15.76 22.41
CA ALA A 346 -34.75 16.19 22.36
C ALA A 346 -33.74 15.15 22.87
N LYS A 347 -34.19 14.20 23.70
CA LYS A 347 -33.34 13.21 24.35
C LYS A 347 -33.70 11.82 23.86
N ASN A 348 -32.77 11.16 23.19
CA ASN A 348 -33.02 9.85 22.57
C ASN A 348 -31.86 8.91 22.88
N SER A 349 -32.15 7.83 23.60
CA SER A 349 -31.16 6.84 23.95
C SER A 349 -31.68 5.41 23.86
N THR A 350 -30.77 4.47 23.64
CA THR A 350 -31.05 3.04 23.71
C THR A 350 -29.86 2.28 24.30
N ARG A 351 -30.14 1.12 24.89
CA ARG A 351 -29.09 0.22 25.38
C ARG A 351 -28.54 -0.62 24.24
N VAL A 352 -27.25 -0.48 23.95
CA VAL A 352 -26.50 -1.36 23.06
C VAL A 352 -25.89 -2.48 23.90
N LYS A 353 -26.16 -3.73 23.52
CA LYS A 353 -25.55 -4.91 24.14
C LYS A 353 -24.37 -5.38 23.29
N PHE A 354 -23.27 -5.71 23.94
CA PHE A 354 -22.15 -6.35 23.26
C PHE A 354 -22.51 -7.79 22.90
N SER A 355 -21.99 -8.25 21.76
CA SER A 355 -22.10 -9.65 21.32
C SER A 355 -21.42 -10.60 22.32
N GLN A 356 -20.33 -10.14 22.93
CA GLN A 356 -19.62 -10.81 24.01
C GLN A 356 -19.21 -9.81 25.09
N PRO A 357 -19.30 -10.15 26.38
CA PRO A 357 -18.86 -9.24 27.43
C PRO A 357 -17.35 -8.97 27.38
N PHE A 358 -16.93 -7.73 27.64
CA PHE A 358 -15.52 -7.38 27.79
C PHE A 358 -14.97 -7.85 29.15
N LYS A 359 -13.66 -8.11 29.22
CA LYS A 359 -12.99 -8.51 30.47
C LYS A 359 -12.85 -7.33 31.43
N GLY A 360 -12.35 -6.20 30.93
CA GLY A 360 -12.30 -4.91 31.61
C GLY A 360 -13.45 -3.98 31.20
N ASP A 361 -13.37 -2.74 31.66
CA ASP A 361 -14.32 -1.69 31.29
C ASP A 361 -13.94 -1.12 29.92
N PRO A 362 -14.78 -1.30 28.88
CA PRO A 362 -14.42 -0.89 27.54
C PRO A 362 -14.48 0.63 27.36
N LYS A 363 -13.69 1.15 26.43
CA LYS A 363 -13.85 2.50 25.88
C LYS A 363 -14.72 2.45 24.64
N ILE A 364 -15.61 3.45 24.52
CA ILE A 364 -16.54 3.58 23.41
C ILE A 364 -16.25 4.87 22.65
N VAL A 365 -16.21 4.77 21.33
CA VAL A 365 -16.09 5.89 20.38
C VAL A 365 -17.37 5.94 19.58
N VAL A 366 -18.01 7.11 19.46
CA VAL A 366 -19.30 7.24 18.76
C VAL A 366 -19.24 8.37 17.73
N TRP A 367 -19.61 8.07 16.48
CA TRP A 367 -19.65 9.05 15.40
C TRP A 367 -21.03 9.15 14.79
N LEU A 368 -21.39 10.35 14.35
CA LEU A 368 -22.54 10.52 13.46
C LEU A 368 -22.23 9.87 12.11
N SER A 369 -23.19 9.10 11.62
CA SER A 369 -23.17 8.47 10.30
C SER A 369 -24.37 8.86 9.44
N GLY A 370 -25.31 9.63 9.98
CA GLY A 370 -26.38 10.22 9.20
C GLY A 370 -27.27 11.14 10.04
N ILE A 371 -27.85 12.12 9.37
CA ILE A 371 -28.76 13.12 9.93
C ILE A 371 -29.95 13.32 9.01
N ASP A 372 -31.12 13.58 9.59
CA ASP A 372 -32.33 14.01 8.89
C ASP A 372 -32.99 15.11 9.70
N MET A 373 -32.77 16.36 9.28
CA MET A 373 -33.09 17.55 10.07
C MET A 373 -33.80 18.60 9.21
N HIS A 374 -34.72 19.33 9.85
CA HIS A 374 -35.53 20.34 9.19
C HIS A 374 -34.72 21.57 8.79
N LYS A 375 -34.99 22.11 7.59
CA LYS A 375 -34.25 23.25 7.02
C LYS A 375 -34.38 24.57 7.78
N ASP A 376 -35.56 24.89 8.33
CA ASP A 376 -35.83 26.21 8.94
C ASP A 376 -35.42 26.29 10.43
N ARG A 377 -34.58 25.36 10.88
CA ARG A 377 -34.15 25.19 12.26
C ARG A 377 -32.67 24.87 12.29
N ASN A 378 -31.97 25.40 13.29
CA ASN A 378 -30.55 25.16 13.44
C ASN A 378 -30.24 23.66 13.56
N LEU A 379 -29.09 23.24 13.03
CA LEU A 379 -28.69 21.85 13.04
C LEU A 379 -27.88 21.59 14.30
N ARG A 380 -28.56 21.16 15.37
CA ARG A 380 -27.93 20.84 16.65
C ARG A 380 -28.14 19.39 17.08
N ILE A 381 -27.07 18.60 17.08
CA ILE A 381 -27.10 17.19 17.45
C ILE A 381 -25.79 16.76 18.12
N LYS A 382 -25.88 15.86 19.09
CA LYS A 382 -24.73 15.22 19.74
C LYS A 382 -24.96 13.72 19.86
N ALA A 383 -23.99 12.95 19.36
CA ALA A 383 -23.87 11.51 19.56
C ALA A 383 -22.84 11.23 20.66
N TYR A 384 -23.19 10.39 21.63
CA TYR A 384 -22.26 9.98 22.69
C TYR A 384 -22.70 8.67 23.36
N ALA A 385 -21.81 8.07 24.13
CA ALA A 385 -22.09 6.90 24.96
C ALA A 385 -22.05 7.27 26.46
N ASP A 386 -22.93 6.68 27.26
CA ASP A 386 -22.83 6.67 28.72
C ASP A 386 -23.22 5.30 29.31
N LYS A 387 -23.17 5.18 30.65
CA LYS A 387 -23.46 3.94 31.39
C LYS A 387 -22.77 2.70 30.80
N VAL A 388 -21.49 2.85 30.49
CA VAL A 388 -20.67 1.77 29.94
C VAL A 388 -20.37 0.74 31.03
N ASP A 389 -20.64 -0.52 30.75
CA ASP A 389 -20.20 -1.67 31.55
C ASP A 389 -19.75 -2.80 30.63
N LYS A 390 -19.34 -3.93 31.22
CA LYS A 390 -18.79 -5.07 30.48
C LYS A 390 -19.77 -5.70 29.49
N SER A 391 -21.08 -5.49 29.66
CA SER A 391 -22.14 -6.10 28.85
C SER A 391 -22.73 -5.16 27.79
N GLY A 392 -22.51 -3.85 27.92
CA GLY A 392 -23.04 -2.87 26.98
C GLY A 392 -22.85 -1.43 27.42
N PHE A 393 -23.53 -0.54 26.72
CA PHE A 393 -23.57 0.90 27.00
C PHE A 393 -24.87 1.51 26.49
N ASP A 394 -25.22 2.70 26.99
CA ASP A 394 -26.34 3.48 26.46
C ASP A 394 -25.78 4.42 25.39
N ILE A 395 -26.33 4.35 24.17
CA ILE A 395 -25.98 5.28 23.08
C ILE A 395 -27.04 6.37 22.99
N HIS A 396 -26.60 7.63 22.82
CA HIS A 396 -27.45 8.82 22.77
C HIS A 396 -27.34 9.54 21.43
N LEU A 397 -28.46 10.05 20.93
CA LEU A 397 -28.59 10.94 19.78
C LEU A 397 -29.50 12.10 20.15
N ASP A 398 -28.90 13.11 20.77
CA ASP A 398 -29.63 14.19 21.42
C ASP A 398 -29.58 15.48 20.61
N THR A 399 -30.69 16.21 20.60
CA THR A 399 -30.80 17.56 20.01
C THR A 399 -31.12 18.59 21.08
N TRP A 400 -31.01 19.88 20.75
CA TRP A 400 -31.39 20.97 21.65
C TRP A 400 -31.79 22.23 20.88
N GLY A 401 -32.32 23.22 21.62
CA GLY A 401 -32.79 24.48 21.07
C GLY A 401 -34.03 24.30 20.19
N ASP A 402 -34.05 24.94 19.04
CA ASP A 402 -35.14 24.90 18.07
C ASP A 402 -35.05 23.74 17.07
N THR A 403 -34.03 22.88 17.19
CA THR A 403 -33.76 21.79 16.26
C THR A 403 -34.93 20.84 16.11
N VAL A 404 -35.32 20.55 14.86
CA VAL A 404 -36.29 19.50 14.53
C VAL A 404 -35.57 18.37 13.77
N MET A 405 -35.51 17.19 14.39
CA MET A 405 -34.87 15.99 13.86
C MET A 405 -35.94 14.94 13.54
N TYR A 406 -35.87 14.37 12.35
CA TYR A 406 -36.75 13.30 11.89
C TYR A 406 -36.12 11.92 12.08
N SER A 407 -34.80 11.81 11.90
CA SER A 407 -34.02 10.61 12.18
C SER A 407 -32.54 10.97 12.30
N ALA A 408 -31.75 10.08 12.89
CA ALA A 408 -30.30 10.19 12.93
C ALA A 408 -29.68 8.79 13.05
N SER A 409 -28.40 8.67 12.71
CA SER A 409 -27.68 7.40 12.88
C SER A 409 -26.26 7.63 13.36
N ALA A 410 -25.78 6.72 14.19
CA ALA A 410 -24.42 6.72 14.69
C ALA A 410 -23.74 5.36 14.51
N ASN A 411 -22.45 5.38 14.24
CA ASN A 411 -21.59 4.20 14.36
C ASN A 411 -20.84 4.26 15.69
N TRP A 412 -20.51 3.09 16.21
CA TRP A 412 -19.75 2.97 17.45
C TRP A 412 -18.67 1.90 17.35
N ILE A 413 -17.59 2.13 18.09
CA ILE A 413 -16.47 1.19 18.27
C ILE A 413 -16.27 1.03 19.77
N ALA A 414 -16.21 -0.21 20.24
CA ALA A 414 -15.92 -0.58 21.62
C ALA A 414 -14.66 -1.44 21.68
N TYR A 415 -13.77 -1.15 22.63
CA TYR A 415 -12.55 -1.92 22.86
C TYR A 415 -12.12 -1.88 24.32
N ASP A 416 -11.38 -2.89 24.77
CA ASP A 416 -10.81 -2.92 26.12
C ASP A 416 -9.42 -2.25 26.13
N PRO A 417 -9.26 -1.09 26.80
CA PRO A 417 -7.98 -0.39 26.84
C PRO A 417 -6.91 -1.15 27.64
N ALA A 418 -7.28 -2.09 28.51
CA ALA A 418 -6.33 -2.93 29.23
C ALA A 418 -5.68 -3.96 28.31
N VAL A 419 -6.40 -4.39 27.27
CA VAL A 419 -5.93 -5.35 26.26
C VAL A 419 -5.21 -4.63 25.11
N SER A 420 -5.75 -3.49 24.66
CA SER A 420 -5.22 -2.75 23.50
C SER A 420 -4.37 -1.54 23.91
N LYS A 421 -3.15 -1.77 24.43
CA LYS A 421 -2.25 -0.69 24.90
C LYS A 421 -1.77 0.27 23.80
N THR A 422 -1.88 -0.13 22.55
CA THR A 422 -1.53 0.64 21.34
C THR A 422 -2.69 1.45 20.78
N VAL A 423 -3.84 1.45 21.46
CA VAL A 423 -5.05 2.13 20.99
C VAL A 423 -5.48 3.20 21.97
N SER A 424 -5.43 4.44 21.49
CA SER A 424 -5.92 5.60 22.21
C SER A 424 -7.19 6.12 21.56
N SER A 425 -8.15 6.55 22.36
CA SER A 425 -9.36 7.20 21.86
C SER A 425 -9.81 8.30 22.81
N GLY A 426 -10.64 9.19 22.30
CA GLY A 426 -11.27 10.24 23.08
C GLY A 426 -12.24 11.09 22.27
N SER A 427 -12.73 12.14 22.92
CA SER A 427 -13.62 13.13 22.34
C SER A 427 -13.07 14.53 22.61
N ASP A 428 -13.29 15.47 21.69
CA ASP A 428 -12.99 16.88 21.89
C ASP A 428 -14.07 17.76 21.22
N SER A 429 -14.16 19.02 21.64
CA SER A 429 -15.13 19.99 21.13
C SER A 429 -14.47 21.35 20.97
N THR A 430 -14.94 22.15 20.02
CA THR A 430 -14.52 23.56 19.89
C THR A 430 -14.73 24.36 21.19
N GLU A 431 -15.70 23.98 22.01
CA GLU A 431 -15.98 24.63 23.30
C GLU A 431 -14.87 24.45 24.33
N SER A 432 -13.99 23.45 24.14
CA SER A 432 -12.93 23.16 25.10
C SER A 432 -11.81 24.21 25.09
N TYR A 433 -11.75 25.07 24.06
CA TYR A 433 -10.68 26.06 23.88
C TYR A 433 -11.13 27.40 23.29
N ARG A 434 -12.41 27.55 22.92
CA ARG A 434 -12.98 28.84 22.52
C ARG A 434 -14.43 28.99 22.99
N SER A 435 -14.86 30.24 23.13
CA SER A 435 -16.29 30.56 23.31
C SER A 435 -17.09 30.10 22.10
N TRP A 436 -18.36 29.74 22.33
CA TRP A 436 -19.33 29.39 21.29
C TRP A 436 -19.78 30.62 20.48
N PHE A 437 -19.63 31.83 21.04
CA PHE A 437 -19.94 33.10 20.39
C PHE A 437 -18.76 34.09 20.50
N PRO A 438 -18.44 34.83 19.41
CA PRO A 438 -19.02 34.74 18.06
C PRO A 438 -18.57 33.48 17.30
N ALA A 439 -19.32 33.09 16.26
CA ALA A 439 -18.99 31.94 15.41
C ALA A 439 -17.62 32.12 14.71
N GLN A 440 -16.89 31.01 14.51
CA GLN A 440 -15.53 31.03 13.93
C GLN A 440 -15.42 30.06 12.74
N LYS A 441 -14.67 30.48 11.70
CA LYS A 441 -14.54 29.72 10.44
C LYS A 441 -13.49 28.59 10.45
N THR A 442 -12.37 28.82 11.13
CA THR A 442 -11.29 27.83 11.24
C THR A 442 -11.11 27.44 12.69
N ASN A 443 -11.31 26.16 12.95
CA ASN A 443 -11.33 25.63 14.30
C ASN A 443 -10.39 24.43 14.33
N GLY A 444 -9.42 24.43 15.23
CA GLY A 444 -8.64 23.23 15.47
C GLY A 444 -7.83 23.32 16.75
N ARG A 445 -7.71 22.18 17.43
CA ARG A 445 -6.97 22.04 18.67
C ARG A 445 -6.05 20.83 18.59
N LYS A 446 -4.89 20.98 19.21
CA LYS A 446 -3.96 19.88 19.44
C LYS A 446 -4.46 19.03 20.62
N VAL A 447 -4.66 17.74 20.38
CA VAL A 447 -5.20 16.78 21.34
C VAL A 447 -4.13 15.72 21.64
N PRO A 448 -3.78 15.48 22.91
CA PRO A 448 -2.85 14.42 23.28
C PRO A 448 -3.51 13.04 23.21
N TYR A 449 -2.73 12.01 22.88
CA TYR A 449 -3.20 10.62 22.94
C TYR A 449 -3.27 10.05 24.36
N GLY A 450 -2.77 10.81 25.36
CA GLY A 450 -2.57 10.35 26.74
C GLY A 450 -1.21 9.67 26.93
N ASN A 451 -0.93 8.64 26.11
CA ASN A 451 0.37 7.95 26.08
C ASN A 451 1.16 8.35 24.83
N ARG A 452 2.49 8.36 24.93
CA ARG A 452 3.37 8.60 23.78
C ARG A 452 3.39 7.37 22.87
N CYS A 453 2.87 7.53 21.66
CA CYS A 453 2.97 6.54 20.59
C CYS A 453 4.44 6.34 20.18
N GLN A 454 4.76 5.13 19.75
CA GLN A 454 6.11 4.74 19.37
C GLN A 454 6.40 4.97 17.88
N LYS A 455 5.38 4.81 17.04
CA LYS A 455 5.39 5.29 15.66
C LYS A 455 4.26 6.30 15.47
N SER A 456 4.28 6.97 14.32
CA SER A 456 3.20 7.87 13.94
C SER A 456 1.90 7.05 13.83
N PRO A 457 0.91 7.30 14.70
CA PRO A 457 -0.31 6.51 14.72
C PRO A 457 -1.18 6.85 13.52
N GLN A 458 -2.04 5.92 13.13
CA GLN A 458 -3.14 6.24 12.23
C GLN A 458 -4.29 6.80 13.06
N VAL A 459 -4.67 8.05 12.80
CA VAL A 459 -5.72 8.75 13.56
C VAL A 459 -6.97 8.88 12.72
N TYR A 460 -8.08 8.38 13.26
CA TYR A 460 -9.40 8.47 12.68
C TYR A 460 -10.22 9.45 13.49
N VAL A 461 -10.89 10.37 12.78
CA VAL A 461 -11.70 11.41 13.39
C VAL A 461 -12.95 11.61 12.55
N ALA A 462 -14.10 11.67 13.22
CA ALA A 462 -15.37 11.97 12.60
C ALA A 462 -16.23 12.80 13.55
N ILE A 463 -17.26 13.44 13.01
CA ILE A 463 -18.08 14.37 13.76
C ILE A 463 -18.98 13.61 14.75
N SER A 464 -18.96 14.04 16.01
CA SER A 464 -19.83 13.50 17.08
C SER A 464 -20.81 14.56 17.59
N SER A 465 -20.52 15.85 17.40
CA SER A 465 -21.43 16.94 17.76
C SER A 465 -21.42 18.06 16.73
N MET A 466 -22.58 18.68 16.51
CA MET A 466 -22.80 19.72 15.50
C MET A 466 -23.70 20.80 16.07
N ASP A 467 -23.34 22.07 15.90
CA ASP A 467 -24.18 23.25 16.18
C ASP A 467 -23.93 24.30 15.09
N PHE A 468 -24.76 24.23 14.04
CA PHE A 468 -24.67 25.08 12.85
C PHE A 468 -25.96 25.88 12.67
N ASP A 469 -25.80 27.12 12.22
CA ASP A 469 -26.92 27.97 11.83
C ASP A 469 -27.60 27.43 10.56
N ALA A 470 -28.91 27.64 10.47
CA ALA A 470 -29.72 27.20 9.34
C ALA A 470 -29.82 28.22 8.18
N ALA A 471 -29.41 29.47 8.38
CA ALA A 471 -29.56 30.54 7.41
C ALA A 471 -28.59 30.44 6.21
N ALA A 472 -27.65 29.52 6.24
CA ALA A 472 -26.66 29.27 5.19
C ALA A 472 -26.40 27.77 5.06
N ASN A 473 -25.82 27.34 3.94
CA ASN A 473 -25.58 25.93 3.71
C ASN A 473 -24.65 25.40 4.80
N VAL A 474 -24.84 24.14 5.17
CA VAL A 474 -24.02 23.51 6.20
C VAL A 474 -22.79 22.92 5.53
N ARG A 475 -21.67 23.64 5.65
CA ARG A 475 -20.38 23.29 5.04
C ARG A 475 -19.30 23.08 6.08
N PHE A 476 -18.88 21.83 6.27
CA PHE A 476 -17.77 21.51 7.16
C PHE A 476 -16.93 20.35 6.63
N LYS A 477 -15.65 20.36 7.01
CA LYS A 477 -14.73 19.23 6.83
C LYS A 477 -13.92 19.01 8.10
N VAL A 478 -14.06 17.82 8.68
CA VAL A 478 -13.29 17.34 9.83
C VAL A 478 -12.09 16.53 9.34
N LYS A 479 -10.90 16.83 9.86
CA LYS A 479 -9.67 16.10 9.54
C LYS A 479 -8.67 16.12 10.69
N ALA A 480 -7.85 15.07 10.78
CA ALA A 480 -6.65 15.05 11.60
C ALA A 480 -5.45 15.57 10.78
N THR A 481 -4.67 16.48 11.34
CA THR A 481 -3.41 17.01 10.82
C THR A 481 -2.36 16.98 11.91
N ASP A 482 -1.11 17.30 11.57
CA ASP A 482 0.00 17.41 12.53
C ASP A 482 0.13 16.17 13.44
N ILE A 483 -0.04 14.98 12.85
CA ILE A 483 -0.02 13.69 13.54
C ILE A 483 1.41 13.42 14.02
N GLY A 484 1.67 13.76 15.28
CA GLY A 484 2.91 13.45 15.99
C GLY A 484 2.80 12.16 16.80
N LEU A 485 3.82 11.90 17.62
CA LEU A 485 3.88 10.75 18.51
C LEU A 485 3.09 10.94 19.82
N GLU A 486 2.89 12.17 20.27
CA GLU A 486 2.22 12.45 21.55
C GLU A 486 0.81 13.01 21.38
N SER A 487 0.54 13.52 20.19
CA SER A 487 -0.67 14.28 19.89
C SER A 487 -0.85 14.42 18.39
N PHE A 488 -2.06 14.78 18.01
CA PHE A 488 -2.43 15.26 16.69
C PHE A 488 -3.22 16.55 16.82
N LYS A 489 -3.42 17.26 15.72
CA LYS A 489 -4.36 18.38 15.65
C LYS A 489 -5.60 17.93 14.89
N TRP A 490 -6.77 18.03 15.49
CA TRP A 490 -7.99 17.94 14.70
C TRP A 490 -8.39 19.33 14.23
N ASN A 491 -9.00 19.41 13.05
CA ASN A 491 -9.54 20.64 12.50
C ASN A 491 -10.96 20.38 12.01
N VAL A 492 -11.83 21.35 12.21
CA VAL A 492 -13.11 21.47 11.53
C VAL A 492 -13.10 22.79 10.75
N ASP A 493 -12.88 22.64 9.45
CA ASP A 493 -12.86 23.76 8.51
C ASP A 493 -14.29 24.03 8.05
N THR A 494 -14.78 25.25 8.22
CA THR A 494 -16.02 25.71 7.60
C THR A 494 -15.73 26.74 6.52
N HIS A 495 -16.60 26.81 5.51
CA HIS A 495 -16.38 27.64 4.33
C HIS A 495 -17.53 28.62 4.11
N SER A 496 -17.25 29.64 3.28
CA SER A 496 -18.23 30.65 2.86
C SER A 496 -18.93 31.34 4.03
N ASP A 497 -20.25 31.27 4.07
CA ASP A 497 -21.20 31.89 4.98
C ASP A 497 -21.68 30.96 6.10
N THR A 498 -21.22 29.70 6.13
CA THR A 498 -21.58 28.74 7.18
C THR A 498 -21.14 29.24 8.56
N LEU A 499 -22.12 29.45 9.45
CA LEU A 499 -21.90 29.83 10.84
C LEU A 499 -21.86 28.57 11.72
N CYS A 500 -20.66 28.23 12.22
CA CYS A 500 -20.44 27.16 13.17
C CYS A 500 -20.27 27.72 14.59
N TYR A 501 -21.27 27.48 15.44
CA TYR A 501 -21.19 27.82 16.86
C TYR A 501 -20.32 26.81 17.58
N LYS A 502 -20.60 25.52 17.39
CA LYS A 502 -19.91 24.40 18.05
C LYS A 502 -19.76 23.22 17.09
N ALA A 503 -18.67 22.49 17.24
CA ALA A 503 -18.48 21.20 16.62
C ALA A 503 -17.68 20.31 17.56
N GLY A 504 -18.05 19.03 17.63
CA GLY A 504 -17.37 18.02 18.42
C GLY A 504 -16.97 16.85 17.56
N VAL A 505 -15.84 16.24 17.92
CA VAL A 505 -15.31 15.07 17.24
C VAL A 505 -14.99 14.00 18.26
N ASP A 506 -15.23 12.77 17.84
CA ASP A 506 -14.70 11.59 18.51
C ASP A 506 -13.58 11.05 17.63
N TRP A 507 -12.53 10.53 18.27
CA TRP A 507 -11.35 10.05 17.57
C TRP A 507 -10.83 8.75 18.17
N ILE A 508 -10.18 7.96 17.32
CA ILE A 508 -9.45 6.75 17.69
C ILE A 508 -8.14 6.71 16.92
N ALA A 509 -7.05 6.41 17.62
CA ALA A 509 -5.70 6.37 17.10
C ALA A 509 -5.12 4.98 17.35
N PHE A 510 -4.57 4.38 16.30
CA PHE A 510 -3.90 3.09 16.36
C PHE A 510 -2.41 3.34 16.17
N ASP A 511 -1.64 3.07 17.22
CA ASP A 511 -0.19 3.03 17.13
C ASP A 511 0.20 1.74 16.39
N PRO A 512 0.85 1.81 15.22
CA PRO A 512 1.22 0.63 14.43
C PRO A 512 2.34 -0.19 15.08
N THR A 513 2.67 0.12 16.34
CA THR A 513 3.68 -0.55 17.14
C THR A 513 3.08 -1.58 18.07
N GLU A 514 2.03 -2.28 17.63
CA GLU A 514 1.53 -3.42 18.41
C GLU A 514 2.69 -4.32 18.87
N HIS A 515 3.82 -4.37 18.15
CA HIS A 515 5.13 -4.57 18.80
C HIS A 515 6.31 -3.81 18.16
N THR A 516 6.56 -2.52 18.43
CA THR A 516 7.93 -1.91 18.27
C THR A 516 8.10 -0.54 18.95
N PHE A 517 8.99 -0.42 19.95
CA PHE A 517 9.63 0.86 20.35
C PHE A 517 11.01 0.96 19.67
N PRO A 518 11.72 2.13 19.62
CA PRO A 518 11.42 3.47 19.09
C PRO A 518 12.21 3.77 17.78
N PRO A 519 12.16 4.99 17.18
CA PRO A 519 12.86 5.32 15.93
C PRO A 519 14.39 5.35 16.04
N LEU A 520 15.09 4.78 15.06
CA LEU A 520 16.55 4.69 14.95
C LEU A 520 17.30 6.02 14.71
N THR A 521 16.68 7.18 14.97
CA THR A 521 17.34 8.48 14.78
C THR A 521 18.18 8.93 15.99
N LEU A 522 18.17 8.19 17.11
CA LEU A 522 18.92 8.53 18.33
C LEU A 522 20.16 7.66 18.60
N LEU A 523 20.49 6.71 17.71
CA LEU A 523 21.72 5.89 17.83
C LEU A 523 22.78 6.21 16.77
N ARG A 524 22.48 7.05 15.77
CA ARG A 524 23.47 7.46 14.77
C ARG A 524 24.47 8.51 15.26
N THR A 525 24.17 9.24 16.33
CA THR A 525 25.10 10.23 16.94
C THR A 525 25.95 9.68 18.08
N LYS A 526 25.82 8.39 18.45
CA LYS A 526 26.68 7.75 19.48
C LYS A 526 27.60 6.64 18.93
N LEU A 527 27.54 6.33 17.63
CA LEU A 527 28.40 5.31 17.01
C LEU A 527 29.43 5.87 16.02
N ASP A 528 29.39 7.16 15.66
CA ASP A 528 30.42 7.82 14.85
C ASP A 528 31.57 8.45 15.68
N GLY A 529 31.60 8.21 16.99
CA GLY A 529 32.63 8.72 17.92
C GLY A 529 33.64 7.70 18.45
N ALA A 530 33.52 6.42 18.09
CA ALA A 530 34.31 5.33 18.68
C ALA A 530 35.18 4.57 17.66
N SER A 531 35.83 5.29 16.74
CA SER A 531 36.89 4.73 15.89
C SER A 531 38.13 5.63 15.93
N ARG A 532 38.80 5.66 17.09
CA ARG A 532 40.21 6.06 17.28
C ARG A 532 40.65 5.64 18.68
N ILE A 533 40.86 4.35 18.88
CA ILE A 533 41.68 3.85 19.98
C ILE A 533 42.75 2.96 19.35
N THR A 534 43.91 3.57 19.12
CA THR A 534 45.18 2.88 18.91
C THR A 534 45.58 2.20 20.22
N CYS A 535 45.84 0.89 20.18
CA CYS A 535 46.41 0.14 21.29
C CYS A 535 47.75 0.74 21.76
N PRO A 536 48.03 0.79 23.07
CA PRO A 536 49.39 0.78 23.57
C PRO A 536 49.72 -0.57 24.19
N SER A 537 50.84 -1.14 23.72
CA SER A 537 51.59 -2.20 24.38
C SER A 537 52.08 -1.75 25.76
N THR A 538 51.85 -2.58 26.77
CA THR A 538 52.44 -2.49 28.11
C THR A 538 53.94 -2.77 28.04
N TYR A 539 54.79 -1.84 28.49
CA TYR A 539 56.06 -2.14 29.17
C TYR A 539 56.54 -0.90 29.96
N MET A 540 56.68 -1.13 31.28
CA MET A 540 57.56 -0.50 32.29
C MET A 540 57.74 1.02 32.43
N ASP A 541 57.55 1.41 33.70
CA ASP A 541 58.42 2.25 34.55
C ASP A 541 58.08 3.72 34.88
N LEU A 542 57.78 3.88 36.18
CA LEU A 542 58.24 4.89 37.15
C LEU A 542 57.82 6.36 36.98
N GLY A 543 57.17 6.88 38.04
CA GLY A 543 57.55 8.18 38.60
C GLY A 543 56.45 9.21 38.86
N ASN A 544 55.96 9.20 40.11
CA ASN A 544 55.70 10.36 40.98
C ASN A 544 54.65 11.47 40.70
N SER A 545 54.00 11.77 41.83
CA SER A 545 53.48 13.06 42.33
C SER A 545 52.13 13.62 41.86
N ALA A 546 51.18 13.45 42.78
CA ALA A 546 49.95 14.21 43.09
C ALA A 546 50.19 15.74 43.31
N PRO A 547 49.22 16.56 43.82
CA PRO A 547 47.75 16.65 43.64
C PRO A 547 47.21 18.11 43.53
N HIS A 548 45.86 18.26 43.54
CA HIS A 548 45.02 19.36 44.10
C HIS A 548 44.12 20.18 43.14
N ALA A 549 42.83 19.80 43.17
CA ALA A 549 41.56 20.54 43.38
C ALA A 549 41.57 22.08 43.66
N PRO A 550 40.40 22.74 43.88
CA PRO A 550 39.24 23.01 43.00
C PRO A 550 38.77 24.50 43.12
N LEU A 551 37.64 24.90 42.50
CA LEU A 551 36.55 25.77 43.06
C LEU A 551 35.72 26.53 41.99
N SER A 552 34.43 26.66 42.30
CA SER A 552 33.31 27.27 41.58
C SER A 552 33.19 28.80 41.89
N PRO A 553 32.01 29.48 41.76
CA PRO A 553 31.29 30.00 40.58
C PRO A 553 30.93 31.52 40.70
N CYS A 554 30.23 32.12 39.71
CA CYS A 554 29.07 33.06 39.84
C CYS A 554 28.93 34.16 38.76
N HIS A 555 27.66 34.58 38.58
CA HIS A 555 27.10 35.87 38.14
C HIS A 555 26.61 36.12 36.68
N GLN A 556 25.27 36.08 36.55
CA GLN A 556 24.32 37.16 36.21
C GLN A 556 24.44 37.99 34.89
N ALA A 557 23.27 38.10 34.22
CA ALA A 557 22.85 38.91 33.05
C ALA A 557 22.77 40.45 33.36
N PRO A 558 22.20 41.40 32.53
CA PRO A 558 21.30 41.32 31.34
C PRO A 558 21.33 42.47 30.26
N ALA A 559 20.32 42.46 29.34
CA ALA A 559 19.69 43.55 28.54
C ALA A 559 20.45 44.15 27.31
N SER A 560 19.88 44.68 26.20
CA SER A 560 18.57 45.26 25.82
C SER A 560 18.37 45.34 24.27
N TRP A 561 17.25 45.93 23.82
CA TRP A 561 16.58 45.94 22.49
C TRP A 561 17.12 46.92 21.42
N THR A 562 16.92 46.67 20.11
CA THR A 562 16.21 47.53 19.11
C THR A 562 16.37 47.08 17.62
N THR A 563 15.50 47.64 16.77
CA THR A 563 14.93 47.28 15.45
C THR A 563 15.69 47.68 14.15
N THR A 564 15.47 46.98 13.02
CA THR A 564 15.05 47.45 11.64
C THR A 564 15.62 46.67 10.43
N SER A 565 14.72 46.02 9.65
CA SER A 565 14.54 45.85 8.17
C SER A 565 15.68 45.71 7.10
N PRO A 566 15.37 45.21 5.86
CA PRO A 566 16.10 44.10 5.20
C PRO A 566 16.82 44.41 3.85
N ALA A 567 17.74 43.53 3.43
CA ALA A 567 18.24 43.34 2.04
C ALA A 567 19.10 42.03 2.02
N ARG A 568 19.37 41.25 0.96
CA ARG A 568 19.20 41.31 -0.50
C ARG A 568 19.42 39.88 -1.06
N VAL A 569 18.72 39.51 -2.13
CA VAL A 569 18.88 38.26 -2.90
C VAL A 569 20.13 38.32 -3.78
N VAL A 570 20.90 37.22 -3.85
CA VAL A 570 22.04 37.02 -4.78
C VAL A 570 21.79 35.75 -5.61
N PRO A 571 21.92 35.78 -6.96
CA PRO A 571 21.78 34.58 -7.80
C PRO A 571 23.15 33.89 -8.03
N PRO A 572 23.20 32.55 -8.21
CA PRO A 572 24.44 31.88 -8.58
C PRO A 572 24.73 31.94 -10.10
N LYS A 573 26.03 32.05 -10.39
CA LYS A 573 26.69 32.29 -11.68
C LYS A 573 26.56 31.14 -12.70
N ARG A 574 26.65 31.49 -13.99
CA ARG A 574 26.98 30.60 -15.12
C ARG A 574 28.35 29.93 -14.89
N ILE A 575 28.41 28.62 -15.15
CA ILE A 575 29.67 27.88 -15.32
C ILE A 575 29.91 27.66 -16.83
N SER A 576 31.17 27.80 -17.21
CA SER A 576 31.77 27.91 -18.54
C SER A 576 32.00 26.57 -19.24
N GLN A 577 32.26 26.67 -20.55
CA GLN A 577 32.41 25.64 -21.59
C GLN A 577 33.65 24.71 -21.52
N ALA A 578 34.21 24.44 -20.34
CA ALA A 578 35.41 23.60 -20.23
C ALA A 578 35.17 22.46 -19.23
N ASP A 579 34.42 21.44 -19.66
CA ASP A 579 34.39 20.07 -19.11
C ASP A 579 33.68 19.14 -20.12
N GLN A 580 34.03 19.29 -21.40
CA GLN A 580 33.66 18.37 -22.49
C GLN A 580 34.77 17.34 -22.68
N ALA A 581 34.89 16.39 -21.76
CA ALA A 581 35.60 15.14 -21.99
C ALA A 581 34.93 14.07 -21.13
N ASP A 582 34.57 12.95 -21.75
CA ASP A 582 33.88 11.76 -21.20
C ASP A 582 32.34 11.77 -21.19
N VAL A 583 31.78 11.60 -22.39
CA VAL A 583 30.38 11.18 -22.61
C VAL A 583 30.37 9.83 -23.35
N PRO A 584 29.91 8.72 -22.75
CA PRO A 584 29.68 7.48 -23.48
C PRO A 584 28.50 7.61 -24.44
N ASN A 585 28.67 6.99 -25.60
CA ASN A 585 27.89 7.14 -26.82
C ASN A 585 26.42 6.63 -26.70
N TYR A 586 25.43 7.53 -26.77
CA TYR A 586 23.98 7.25 -26.62
C TYR A 586 23.33 6.41 -27.75
N ARG A 587 24.09 5.98 -28.76
CA ARG A 587 23.55 5.19 -29.90
C ARG A 587 23.28 3.72 -29.57
N CYS A 588 23.91 3.14 -28.55
CA CYS A 588 23.79 1.70 -28.26
C CYS A 588 22.62 1.30 -27.33
N GLN A 589 22.10 2.23 -26.50
CA GLN A 589 20.99 1.92 -25.57
C GLN A 589 19.62 1.83 -26.26
N TRP A 590 19.42 2.55 -27.37
CA TRP A 590 18.17 2.50 -28.16
C TRP A 590 17.92 1.14 -28.82
N LEU A 591 18.98 0.41 -29.19
CA LEU A 591 18.86 -0.93 -29.78
C LEU A 591 18.61 -2.03 -28.74
N ARG A 592 19.10 -1.87 -27.49
CA ARG A 592 18.78 -2.79 -26.37
C ARG A 592 17.33 -2.66 -25.92
N TRP A 593 16.80 -1.43 -25.81
CA TRP A 593 15.39 -1.20 -25.46
C TRP A 593 14.42 -1.80 -26.51
N ARG A 594 14.82 -1.77 -27.80
CA ARG A 594 14.03 -2.32 -28.92
C ARG A 594 13.87 -3.86 -28.87
N LYS A 595 14.79 -4.59 -28.22
CA LYS A 595 14.73 -6.06 -28.09
C LYS A 595 13.87 -6.51 -26.88
N SER A 596 13.95 -5.83 -25.74
CA SER A 596 13.15 -6.21 -24.55
C SER A 596 11.65 -5.95 -24.74
N VAL A 597 11.26 -4.87 -25.44
CA VAL A 597 9.83 -4.55 -25.62
C VAL A 597 9.13 -5.48 -26.65
N MET A 598 9.86 -6.07 -27.60
CA MET A 598 9.25 -6.98 -28.58
C MET A 598 9.12 -8.43 -28.11
N HIS A 599 9.88 -8.87 -27.10
CA HIS A 599 9.80 -10.26 -26.62
C HIS A 599 8.57 -10.51 -25.71
N CYS A 600 8.00 -9.46 -25.10
CA CYS A 600 6.80 -9.58 -24.24
C CYS A 600 5.46 -9.68 -24.99
N ALA A 601 5.41 -9.44 -26.31
CA ALA A 601 4.12 -9.27 -27.00
C ALA A 601 3.53 -10.54 -27.65
N THR A 602 4.18 -11.71 -27.59
CA THR A 602 3.76 -12.85 -28.44
C THR A 602 3.40 -14.17 -27.76
N LYS A 603 3.35 -14.29 -26.42
CA LYS A 603 2.83 -15.52 -25.79
C LYS A 603 2.15 -15.26 -24.44
N THR A 604 0.81 -15.28 -24.41
CA THR A 604 -0.03 -16.16 -23.55
C THR A 604 -1.55 -15.84 -23.69
N PRO A 605 -2.45 -16.81 -23.41
CA PRO A 605 -3.90 -16.71 -23.62
C PRO A 605 -4.65 -15.96 -22.51
N VAL A 606 -5.90 -15.62 -22.82
CA VAL A 606 -6.90 -14.92 -22.00
C VAL A 606 -7.26 -15.75 -20.77
N ASP A 607 -6.77 -15.36 -19.58
CA ASP A 607 -7.37 -15.56 -18.24
C ASP A 607 -6.36 -15.15 -17.16
N THR A 608 -6.24 -13.85 -16.86
CA THR A 608 -5.34 -13.38 -15.78
C THR A 608 -5.88 -12.09 -15.13
N PRO A 609 -5.89 -11.98 -13.79
CA PRO A 609 -6.22 -10.74 -13.08
C PRO A 609 -5.23 -9.60 -13.42
N PRO A 610 -5.60 -8.32 -13.23
CA PRO A 610 -4.81 -7.19 -13.71
C PRO A 610 -3.42 -7.17 -13.05
N GLN A 611 -2.38 -7.34 -13.87
CA GLN A 611 -0.97 -7.38 -13.45
C GLN A 611 -0.59 -6.15 -12.62
N GLN A 612 0.11 -6.42 -11.50
CA GLN A 612 0.85 -5.45 -10.69
C GLN A 612 1.86 -4.69 -11.55
N TYR A 613 2.03 -3.39 -11.29
CA TYR A 613 3.10 -2.59 -11.90
C TYR A 613 4.43 -3.02 -11.27
N GLU A 614 5.20 -3.83 -11.99
CA GLU A 614 6.53 -4.29 -11.60
C GLU A 614 7.48 -3.08 -11.45
N LYS A 615 8.12 -2.93 -10.28
CA LYS A 615 9.12 -1.87 -10.05
C LYS A 615 10.37 -2.21 -10.86
N VAL A 616 10.63 -1.43 -11.90
CA VAL A 616 11.83 -1.57 -12.74
C VAL A 616 13.09 -1.28 -11.91
N THR A 617 13.95 -2.27 -11.71
CA THR A 617 15.31 -2.11 -11.13
C THR A 617 16.35 -1.91 -12.23
N LEU A 618 17.43 -1.16 -11.95
CA LEU A 618 18.56 -1.01 -12.88
C LEU A 618 19.39 -2.31 -12.94
N GLU A 619 20.17 -2.52 -14.01
CA GLU A 619 21.06 -3.70 -14.22
C GLU A 619 22.03 -3.98 -13.05
N ASN A 620 22.14 -3.06 -12.09
CA ASN A 620 23.10 -3.07 -10.99
C ASN A 620 22.47 -3.45 -9.63
N GLY A 621 21.17 -3.76 -9.57
CA GLY A 621 20.50 -4.22 -8.34
C GLY A 621 20.20 -3.15 -7.28
N GLU A 622 20.51 -1.87 -7.51
CA GLU A 622 20.08 -0.80 -6.59
C GLU A 622 18.58 -0.47 -6.77
N PRO A 623 17.82 -0.25 -5.68
CA PRO A 623 16.47 0.31 -5.77
C PRO A 623 16.55 1.68 -6.42
N LEU A 624 15.68 1.98 -7.41
CA LEU A 624 15.56 3.33 -7.96
C LEU A 624 15.36 4.30 -6.79
N ALA A 625 16.36 5.15 -6.53
CA ALA A 625 16.24 6.23 -5.58
C ALA A 625 14.91 6.96 -5.82
N PRO A 626 14.14 7.33 -4.78
CA PRO A 626 12.88 8.04 -4.96
C PRO A 626 13.15 9.25 -5.85
N VAL A 627 12.62 9.19 -7.07
CA VAL A 627 12.87 10.22 -8.08
C VAL A 627 12.35 11.52 -7.48
N ASP A 628 13.27 12.46 -7.23
CA ASP A 628 12.95 13.78 -6.71
C ASP A 628 11.74 14.34 -7.49
N ALA A 629 10.73 14.84 -6.78
CA ALA A 629 9.48 15.30 -7.37
C ALA A 629 9.72 16.40 -8.42
N ALA A 630 10.81 17.17 -8.29
CA ALA A 630 11.20 18.14 -9.32
C ALA A 630 11.76 17.47 -10.59
N THR A 631 12.44 16.33 -10.45
CA THR A 631 12.95 15.51 -11.57
C THR A 631 11.82 14.78 -12.30
N GLU A 632 10.85 14.20 -11.59
CA GLU A 632 9.65 13.61 -12.18
C GLU A 632 8.86 14.67 -12.99
N LYS A 633 8.66 15.87 -12.43
CA LYS A 633 7.97 16.97 -13.11
C LYS A 633 8.73 17.45 -14.36
N ARG A 634 10.06 17.46 -14.35
CA ARG A 634 10.88 17.78 -15.54
C ARG A 634 10.77 16.70 -16.60
N LEU A 635 10.73 15.43 -16.22
CA LEU A 635 10.56 14.31 -17.14
C LEU A 635 9.17 14.35 -17.81
N LEU A 636 8.11 14.53 -17.02
CA LEU A 636 6.75 14.65 -17.53
C LEU A 636 6.61 15.82 -18.49
N ARG A 637 7.20 16.99 -18.18
CA ARG A 637 7.20 18.14 -19.12
C ARG A 637 7.90 17.83 -20.45
N LYS A 638 9.01 17.08 -20.43
CA LYS A 638 9.70 16.68 -21.67
C LYS A 638 8.87 15.72 -22.51
N LEU A 639 8.17 14.78 -21.87
CA LEU A 639 7.24 13.87 -22.54
C LEU A 639 6.04 14.63 -23.10
N ASP A 640 5.44 15.52 -22.30
CA ASP A 640 4.28 16.32 -22.68
C ASP A 640 4.58 17.20 -23.89
N MET A 641 5.72 17.88 -23.91
CA MET A 641 6.13 18.73 -25.03
C MET A 641 6.39 17.97 -26.33
N ARG A 642 6.61 16.66 -26.28
CA ARG A 642 6.93 15.85 -27.47
C ARG A 642 5.76 15.01 -27.95
N ILE A 643 4.98 14.44 -27.04
CA ILE A 643 3.92 13.47 -27.35
C ILE A 643 2.59 14.18 -27.57
N ILE A 644 2.20 15.10 -26.67
CA ILE A 644 0.86 15.70 -26.69
C ILE A 644 0.64 16.60 -27.91
N PRO A 645 1.54 17.54 -28.28
CA PRO A 645 1.36 18.36 -29.48
C PRO A 645 1.23 17.53 -30.76
N MET A 646 2.00 16.44 -30.89
CA MET A 646 1.94 15.56 -32.06
C MET A 646 0.59 14.84 -32.15
N LEU A 647 0.09 14.29 -31.03
CA LEU A 647 -1.19 13.59 -30.99
C LEU A 647 -2.37 14.55 -31.21
N CYS A 648 -2.32 15.75 -30.60
CA CYS A 648 -3.29 16.80 -30.86
C CYS A 648 -3.31 17.18 -32.35
N TRP A 649 -2.14 17.36 -32.97
CA TRP A 649 -2.06 17.67 -34.40
C TRP A 649 -2.66 16.59 -35.29
N VAL A 650 -2.36 15.31 -35.01
CA VAL A 650 -2.93 14.18 -35.72
C VAL A 650 -4.45 14.12 -35.56
N TYR A 651 -4.95 14.35 -34.34
CA TYR A 651 -6.38 14.33 -34.06
C TYR A 651 -7.13 15.53 -34.65
N LEU A 652 -6.46 16.69 -34.73
CA LEU A 652 -6.96 17.86 -35.46
C LEU A 652 -7.19 17.50 -36.93
N MET A 653 -6.20 16.90 -37.59
CA MET A 653 -6.29 16.48 -39.00
C MET A 653 -7.36 15.41 -39.20
N ASN A 654 -7.48 14.48 -38.26
CA ASN A 654 -8.49 13.44 -38.27
C ASN A 654 -9.92 14.00 -38.22
N PHE A 655 -10.19 14.91 -37.28
CA PHE A 655 -11.49 15.55 -37.21
C PHE A 655 -11.76 16.49 -38.38
N MET A 656 -10.72 17.14 -38.92
CA MET A 656 -10.85 17.99 -40.09
C MET A 656 -11.32 17.18 -41.31
N ASP A 657 -10.78 15.98 -41.54
CA ASP A 657 -11.22 15.07 -42.61
C ASP A 657 -12.71 14.67 -42.47
N ARG A 658 -13.16 14.38 -41.23
CA ARG A 658 -14.58 14.08 -40.97
C ARG A 658 -15.52 15.23 -41.31
N VAL A 659 -15.13 16.45 -40.95
CA VAL A 659 -15.95 17.66 -41.17
C VAL A 659 -15.84 18.13 -42.63
N ASN A 660 -14.76 17.81 -43.34
CA ASN A 660 -14.49 18.32 -44.68
C ASN A 660 -15.59 18.01 -45.70
N ILE A 661 -16.25 16.84 -45.61
CA ILE A 661 -17.38 16.52 -46.53
C ILE A 661 -18.58 17.45 -46.38
N GLY A 662 -18.82 17.94 -45.16
CA GLY A 662 -19.85 18.94 -44.88
C GLY A 662 -19.54 20.27 -45.55
N ASN A 663 -18.26 20.68 -45.53
CA ASN A 663 -17.80 21.88 -46.22
C ASN A 663 -17.83 21.68 -47.75
N ALA A 664 -17.38 20.53 -48.26
CA ALA A 664 -17.42 20.20 -49.68
C ALA A 664 -18.85 20.21 -50.25
N ARG A 665 -19.86 19.81 -49.45
CA ARG A 665 -21.27 19.94 -49.82
C ARG A 665 -21.66 21.38 -50.14
N LEU A 666 -21.17 22.35 -49.37
CA LEU A 666 -21.43 23.79 -49.58
C LEU A 666 -20.73 24.34 -50.83
N TYR A 667 -19.74 23.62 -51.36
CA TYR A 667 -18.97 24.02 -52.54
C TYR A 667 -19.34 23.24 -53.81
N GLY A 668 -20.50 22.58 -53.84
CA GLY A 668 -21.01 21.98 -55.08
C GLY A 668 -20.73 20.49 -55.27
N LEU A 669 -20.23 19.79 -54.25
CA LEU A 669 -19.96 18.34 -54.31
C LEU A 669 -21.15 17.50 -54.83
N GLU A 670 -22.39 17.89 -54.50
CA GLU A 670 -23.59 17.19 -54.98
C GLU A 670 -23.80 17.36 -56.50
N GLN A 671 -23.42 18.51 -57.06
CA GLN A 671 -23.54 18.83 -58.48
C GLN A 671 -22.42 18.16 -59.28
N ASP A 672 -21.18 18.20 -58.77
CA ASP A 672 -20.01 17.63 -59.45
C ASP A 672 -20.05 16.10 -59.56
N LEU A 673 -20.63 15.43 -58.54
CA LEU A 673 -20.77 13.96 -58.51
C LEU A 673 -22.14 13.47 -58.97
N GLY A 674 -23.07 14.38 -59.29
CA GLY A 674 -24.44 14.05 -59.70
C GLY A 674 -25.25 13.29 -58.63
N LEU A 675 -25.07 13.63 -57.34
CA LEU A 675 -25.72 12.94 -56.23
C LEU A 675 -27.23 13.24 -56.20
N GLN A 676 -28.05 12.20 -56.08
CA GLN A 676 -29.53 12.33 -56.05
C GLN A 676 -30.11 11.90 -54.69
N GLY A 677 -31.08 12.69 -54.18
CA GLY A 677 -31.86 12.35 -52.99
C GLY A 677 -31.02 12.14 -51.73
N ASN A 678 -31.12 10.96 -51.11
CA ASN A 678 -30.45 10.62 -49.84
C ASN A 678 -29.02 10.10 -50.00
N GLN A 679 -28.46 10.05 -51.22
CA GLN A 679 -27.13 9.49 -51.48
C GLN A 679 -26.01 10.18 -50.68
N TYR A 680 -26.06 11.50 -50.53
CA TYR A 680 -25.10 12.24 -49.68
C TYR A 680 -25.16 11.77 -48.21
N GLN A 681 -26.36 11.62 -47.65
CA GLN A 681 -26.55 11.17 -46.27
C GLN A 681 -26.05 9.73 -46.08
N ILE A 682 -26.24 8.87 -47.08
CA ILE A 682 -25.72 7.50 -47.08
C ILE A 682 -24.18 7.52 -47.08
N ALA A 683 -23.54 8.35 -47.90
CA ALA A 683 -22.08 8.48 -47.94
C ALA A 683 -21.49 8.98 -46.61
N VAL A 684 -22.19 9.86 -45.90
CA VAL A 684 -21.79 10.32 -44.55
C VAL A 684 -22.00 9.21 -43.50
N GLY A 685 -23.13 8.51 -43.54
CA GLY A 685 -23.49 7.50 -42.55
C GLY A 685 -22.70 6.20 -42.63
N ILE A 686 -22.35 5.76 -43.86
CA ILE A 686 -21.73 4.45 -44.08
C ILE A 686 -20.32 4.32 -43.48
N LEU A 687 -19.62 5.45 -43.30
CA LEU A 687 -18.34 5.51 -42.61
C LEU A 687 -18.44 4.93 -41.19
N PHE A 688 -19.52 5.25 -40.45
CA PHE A 688 -19.71 4.79 -39.07
C PHE A 688 -19.94 3.27 -38.97
N VAL A 689 -20.52 2.65 -40.00
CA VAL A 689 -20.76 1.20 -40.04
C VAL A 689 -19.42 0.47 -40.02
N THR A 690 -18.51 0.84 -40.92
CA THR A 690 -17.14 0.29 -40.92
C THR A 690 -16.35 0.70 -39.69
N TYR A 691 -16.56 1.92 -39.18
CA TYR A 691 -15.89 2.39 -37.98
C TYR A 691 -16.17 1.48 -36.78
N CYS A 692 -17.45 1.24 -36.47
CA CYS A 692 -17.84 0.38 -35.35
C CYS A 692 -17.37 -1.07 -35.52
N LEU A 693 -17.38 -1.60 -36.74
CA LEU A 693 -16.95 -2.97 -37.03
C LEU A 693 -15.44 -3.15 -36.83
N PHE A 694 -14.62 -2.17 -37.23
CA PHE A 694 -13.16 -2.27 -37.19
C PHE A 694 -12.53 -1.67 -35.93
N GLU A 695 -13.29 -0.94 -35.10
CA GLU A 695 -12.79 -0.33 -33.85
C GLU A 695 -12.27 -1.39 -32.85
N THR A 696 -13.06 -2.43 -32.59
CA THR A 696 -12.68 -3.49 -31.65
C THR A 696 -11.54 -4.37 -32.20
N PRO A 697 -11.61 -4.89 -33.45
CA PRO A 697 -10.52 -5.66 -34.04
C PRO A 697 -9.20 -4.89 -34.12
N SER A 698 -9.25 -3.62 -34.52
CA SER A 698 -8.04 -2.79 -34.64
C SER A 698 -7.35 -2.58 -33.29
N ASN A 699 -8.11 -2.37 -32.21
CA ASN A 699 -7.54 -2.27 -30.86
C ASN A 699 -6.90 -3.57 -30.35
N LEU A 700 -7.45 -4.72 -30.70
CA LEU A 700 -6.85 -6.01 -30.33
C LEU A 700 -5.52 -6.22 -31.06
N ILE A 701 -5.40 -5.75 -32.30
CA ILE A 701 -4.16 -5.82 -33.09
C ILE A 701 -3.05 -4.95 -32.48
N ILE A 702 -3.39 -3.78 -31.91
CA ILE A 702 -2.42 -2.89 -31.23
C ILE A 702 -1.72 -3.58 -30.05
N LYS A 703 -2.36 -4.54 -29.38
CA LYS A 703 -1.72 -5.32 -28.31
C LYS A 703 -0.67 -6.30 -28.84
N ARG A 704 -0.79 -6.76 -30.09
CA ARG A 704 0.13 -7.74 -30.70
C ARG A 704 1.24 -7.08 -31.52
N LEU A 705 0.99 -5.92 -32.13
CA LEU A 705 1.96 -5.17 -32.93
C LEU A 705 2.52 -3.98 -32.14
N GLN A 706 3.75 -3.54 -32.45
CA GLN A 706 4.32 -2.36 -31.80
C GLN A 706 3.41 -1.12 -32.05
N PRO A 707 2.86 -0.47 -31.00
CA PRO A 707 1.86 0.60 -31.15
C PRO A 707 2.31 1.75 -32.05
N ALA A 708 3.59 2.13 -31.97
CA ALA A 708 4.15 3.20 -32.80
C ALA A 708 4.14 2.89 -34.31
N ARG A 709 4.37 1.63 -34.70
CA ARG A 709 4.37 1.24 -36.13
C ARG A 709 2.96 1.07 -36.66
N TYR A 710 2.07 0.52 -35.84
CA TYR A 710 0.68 0.31 -36.23
C TYR A 710 -0.07 1.63 -36.37
N LEU A 711 0.04 2.54 -35.39
CA LEU A 711 -0.55 3.87 -35.50
C LEU A 711 0.03 4.67 -36.67
N GLY A 712 1.35 4.58 -36.90
CA GLY A 712 1.97 5.18 -38.07
C GLY A 712 1.45 4.60 -39.41
N GLY A 713 1.24 3.29 -39.46
CA GLY A 713 0.67 2.61 -40.64
C GLY A 713 -0.80 2.99 -40.89
N LEU A 714 -1.62 3.08 -39.84
CA LEU A 714 -2.99 3.59 -39.94
C LEU A 714 -3.02 5.03 -40.43
N LEU A 715 -2.16 5.90 -39.89
CA LEU A 715 -2.08 7.30 -40.32
C LEU A 715 -1.65 7.44 -41.78
N PHE A 716 -0.70 6.64 -42.23
CA PHE A 716 -0.24 6.65 -43.62
C PHE A 716 -1.32 6.14 -44.59
N THR A 717 -1.98 5.03 -44.26
CA THR A 717 -3.04 4.45 -45.09
C THR A 717 -4.28 5.33 -45.11
N TRP A 718 -4.69 5.89 -43.97
CA TRP A 718 -5.75 6.89 -43.89
C TRP A 718 -5.42 8.13 -44.74
N GLY A 719 -4.24 8.73 -44.57
CA GLY A 719 -3.82 9.90 -45.36
C GLY A 719 -3.76 9.63 -46.87
N MET A 720 -3.35 8.43 -47.26
CA MET A 720 -3.35 7.98 -48.65
C MET A 720 -4.77 7.89 -49.21
N VAL A 721 -5.71 7.25 -48.50
CA VAL A 721 -7.11 7.15 -48.92
C VAL A 721 -7.77 8.54 -48.95
N ALA A 722 -7.49 9.41 -47.98
CA ALA A 722 -7.97 10.78 -47.97
C ALA A 722 -7.46 11.57 -49.18
N THR A 723 -6.19 11.39 -49.57
CA THR A 723 -5.63 12.01 -50.79
C THR A 723 -6.30 11.46 -52.04
N PHE A 724 -6.57 10.15 -52.12
CA PHE A 724 -7.25 9.56 -53.27
C PHE A 724 -8.73 9.93 -53.37
N SER A 725 -9.35 10.36 -52.26
CA SER A 725 -10.75 10.79 -52.25
C SER A 725 -11.03 12.03 -53.10
N SER A 726 -10.00 12.84 -53.42
CA SER A 726 -10.14 14.00 -54.31
C SER A 726 -10.31 13.63 -55.79
N PHE A 727 -9.92 12.42 -56.21
CA PHE A 727 -10.03 11.96 -57.60
C PHE A 727 -11.35 11.24 -57.90
N VAL A 728 -12.27 11.21 -56.94
CA VAL A 728 -13.55 10.53 -57.09
C VAL A 728 -14.47 11.32 -58.01
N GLN A 729 -15.06 10.63 -59.00
CA GLN A 729 -15.94 11.24 -60.02
C GLN A 729 -17.36 10.66 -60.01
N ASN A 730 -17.68 9.74 -59.10
CA ASN A 730 -19.00 9.12 -59.03
C ASN A 730 -19.39 8.71 -57.59
N PHE A 731 -20.68 8.47 -57.36
CA PHE A 731 -21.22 8.07 -56.05
C PHE A 731 -20.59 6.77 -55.50
N ALA A 732 -20.38 5.77 -56.36
CA ALA A 732 -19.82 4.48 -55.96
C ALA A 732 -18.39 4.61 -55.43
N GLY A 733 -17.56 5.43 -56.08
CA GLY A 733 -16.21 5.77 -55.65
C GLY A 733 -16.20 6.52 -54.33
N LEU A 734 -17.16 7.43 -54.12
CA LEU A 734 -17.30 8.16 -52.86
C LEU A 734 -17.61 7.21 -51.70
N VAL A 735 -18.54 6.27 -51.90
CA VAL A 735 -18.89 5.26 -50.90
C VAL A 735 -17.72 4.30 -50.62
N ALA A 736 -17.00 3.86 -51.66
CA ALA A 736 -15.83 2.99 -51.51
C ALA A 736 -14.71 3.68 -50.70
N CYS A 737 -14.39 4.95 -51.00
CA CYS A 737 -13.45 5.73 -50.22
C CYS A 737 -13.91 5.89 -48.76
N ARG A 738 -15.20 6.13 -48.52
CA ARG A 738 -15.77 6.29 -47.17
C ARG A 738 -15.69 5.02 -46.31
N LEU A 739 -15.94 3.85 -46.92
CA LEU A 739 -15.79 2.55 -46.24
C LEU A 739 -14.33 2.29 -45.85
N LEU A 740 -13.39 2.58 -46.76
CA LEU A 740 -11.95 2.42 -46.49
C LEU A 740 -11.48 3.39 -45.41
N LEU A 741 -11.91 4.66 -45.47
CA LEU A 741 -11.62 5.64 -44.43
C LEU A 741 -12.13 5.15 -43.07
N GLY A 742 -13.39 4.72 -42.98
CA GLY A 742 -13.96 4.21 -41.73
C GLY A 742 -13.19 3.02 -41.16
N ALA A 743 -12.72 2.10 -42.00
CA ALA A 743 -11.96 0.93 -41.56
C ALA A 743 -10.56 1.28 -41.01
N PHE A 744 -9.81 2.17 -41.67
CA PHE A 744 -8.46 2.56 -41.23
C PHE A 744 -8.47 3.58 -40.09
N GLU A 745 -9.51 4.42 -40.03
CA GLU A 745 -9.64 5.47 -39.02
C GLU A 745 -10.11 4.93 -37.66
N ALA A 746 -10.86 3.82 -37.64
CA ALA A 746 -11.46 3.22 -36.45
C ALA A 746 -10.48 2.95 -35.30
N GLY A 747 -9.23 2.58 -35.63
CA GLY A 747 -8.21 2.23 -34.64
C GLY A 747 -7.47 3.43 -34.05
N LEU A 748 -7.61 4.62 -34.63
CA LEU A 748 -6.77 5.77 -34.28
C LEU A 748 -7.10 6.30 -32.88
N PHE A 749 -8.37 6.61 -32.62
CA PHE A 749 -8.81 7.19 -31.34
C PHE A 749 -8.50 6.28 -30.13
N PRO A 750 -9.02 5.03 -30.08
CA PRO A 750 -8.74 4.15 -28.95
C PRO A 750 -7.28 3.69 -28.89
N GLY A 751 -6.61 3.60 -30.05
CA GLY A 751 -5.18 3.29 -30.13
C GLY A 751 -4.30 4.38 -29.53
N VAL A 752 -4.66 5.66 -29.70
CA VAL A 752 -3.96 6.79 -29.06
C VAL A 752 -4.19 6.81 -27.55
N ILE A 753 -5.41 6.49 -27.07
CA ILE A 753 -5.68 6.37 -25.63
C ILE A 753 -4.84 5.26 -25.01
N LEU A 754 -4.77 4.09 -25.66
CA LEU A 754 -3.93 2.98 -25.23
C LEU A 754 -2.44 3.37 -25.25
N TYR A 755 -1.99 4.07 -26.29
CA TYR A 755 -0.62 4.58 -26.41
C TYR A 755 -0.27 5.53 -25.25
N LEU A 756 -1.15 6.48 -24.91
CA LEU A 756 -0.95 7.39 -23.78
C LEU A 756 -0.90 6.65 -22.44
N SER A 757 -1.69 5.59 -22.27
CA SER A 757 -1.68 4.79 -21.03
C SER A 757 -0.35 4.05 -20.78
N MET A 758 0.48 3.86 -21.80
CA MET A 758 1.80 3.22 -21.67
C MET A 758 2.89 4.18 -21.14
N PHE A 759 2.73 5.49 -21.35
CA PHE A 759 3.74 6.49 -20.95
C PHE A 759 3.35 7.29 -19.71
N TYR A 760 2.06 7.35 -19.36
CA TYR A 760 1.55 8.24 -18.32
C TYR A 760 0.83 7.49 -17.19
N ASN A 761 1.06 7.94 -15.95
CA ASN A 761 0.39 7.43 -14.75
C ASN A 761 -1.11 7.75 -14.74
N LYS A 762 -1.92 6.90 -14.09
CA LYS A 762 -3.39 7.06 -13.99
C LYS A 762 -3.84 8.43 -13.50
N LYS A 763 -3.12 9.04 -12.55
CA LYS A 763 -3.42 10.37 -11.98
C LYS A 763 -3.22 11.51 -12.98
N SER A 764 -2.35 11.34 -13.97
CA SER A 764 -1.94 12.39 -14.90
C SER A 764 -2.49 12.16 -16.33
N LEU A 765 -2.93 10.94 -16.64
CA LEU A 765 -3.51 10.55 -17.93
C LEU A 765 -4.81 11.31 -18.26
N SER A 766 -5.70 11.55 -17.29
CA SER A 766 -7.01 12.18 -17.53
C SER A 766 -6.90 13.59 -18.11
N LEU A 767 -5.99 14.42 -17.58
CA LEU A 767 -5.75 15.78 -18.06
C LEU A 767 -5.26 15.79 -19.52
N ARG A 768 -4.39 14.83 -19.88
CA ARG A 768 -3.82 14.71 -21.23
C ARG A 768 -4.85 14.21 -22.24
N ASN A 769 -5.69 13.26 -21.83
CA ASN A 769 -6.84 12.83 -22.61
C ASN A 769 -7.82 13.98 -22.86
N ALA A 770 -8.03 14.85 -21.86
CA ALA A 770 -8.87 16.04 -22.03
C ALA A 770 -8.26 17.04 -23.03
N CYS A 771 -6.96 17.31 -22.97
CA CYS A 771 -6.28 18.16 -23.97
C CYS A 771 -6.35 17.57 -25.39
N PHE A 772 -6.13 16.27 -25.52
CA PHE A 772 -6.27 15.54 -26.78
C PHE A 772 -7.70 15.65 -27.34
N TYR A 773 -8.70 15.29 -26.54
CA TYR A 773 -10.11 15.32 -26.96
C TYR A 773 -10.61 16.73 -27.26
N GLY A 774 -10.16 17.72 -26.51
CA GLY A 774 -10.48 19.14 -26.72
C GLY A 774 -10.03 19.68 -28.08
N THR A 775 -9.10 19.00 -28.76
CA THR A 775 -8.68 19.39 -30.11
C THR A 775 -9.77 19.14 -31.17
N SER A 776 -10.73 18.25 -30.90
CA SER A 776 -11.88 18.03 -31.80
C SER A 776 -12.75 19.29 -31.98
N ALA A 777 -12.92 20.09 -30.92
CA ALA A 777 -13.64 21.35 -30.98
C ALA A 777 -12.91 22.41 -31.82
N ILE A 778 -11.57 22.43 -31.74
CA ILE A 778 -10.72 23.34 -32.51
C ILE A 778 -10.74 22.95 -34.01
N ALA A 779 -10.76 21.65 -34.31
CA ALA A 779 -10.75 21.13 -35.67
C ALA A 779 -11.94 21.62 -36.51
N GLY A 780 -13.13 21.74 -35.92
CA GLY A 780 -14.30 22.28 -36.62
C GLY A 780 -14.11 23.72 -37.10
N ALA A 781 -13.58 24.58 -36.24
CA ALA A 781 -13.29 25.99 -36.58
C ALA A 781 -12.16 26.11 -37.62
N VAL A 782 -11.07 25.38 -37.45
CA VAL A 782 -9.93 25.39 -38.40
C VAL A 782 -10.33 24.82 -39.75
N GLY A 783 -11.10 23.72 -39.78
CA GLY A 783 -11.57 23.10 -41.02
C GLY A 783 -12.43 24.03 -41.87
N GLY A 784 -13.31 24.82 -41.25
CA GLY A 784 -14.09 25.85 -41.95
C GLY A 784 -13.23 27.00 -42.50
N LEU A 785 -12.23 27.45 -41.73
CA LEU A 785 -11.31 28.51 -42.17
C LEU A 785 -10.41 28.06 -43.34
N VAL A 786 -9.87 26.84 -43.29
CA VAL A 786 -9.05 26.26 -44.36
C VAL A 786 -9.88 26.07 -45.63
N ALA A 787 -11.09 25.53 -45.50
CA ALA A 787 -12.05 25.42 -46.59
C ALA A 787 -12.35 26.76 -47.26
N GLY A 788 -12.57 27.82 -46.47
CA GLY A 788 -12.75 29.17 -46.97
C GLY A 788 -11.51 29.76 -47.64
N ALA A 789 -10.31 29.48 -47.13
CA ALA A 789 -9.06 29.93 -47.70
C ALA A 789 -8.74 29.25 -49.05
N VAL A 790 -9.03 27.96 -49.19
CA VAL A 790 -8.88 27.22 -50.46
C VAL A 790 -9.79 27.82 -51.52
N ARG A 791 -11.05 28.11 -51.17
CA ARG A 791 -11.98 28.80 -52.08
C ARG A 791 -11.52 30.19 -52.49
N ALA A 792 -10.89 30.95 -51.59
CA ALA A 792 -10.39 32.29 -51.91
C ALA A 792 -9.17 32.28 -52.86
N ALA A 793 -8.52 31.11 -53.03
CA ALA A 793 -7.38 30.92 -53.92
C ALA A 793 -7.78 30.39 -55.31
N GLU A 794 -8.99 29.86 -55.46
CA GLU A 794 -9.65 29.55 -56.75
C GLU A 794 -10.39 30.78 -57.29
#